data_AF-A0A2P4NPJ5-F1
#
_entry.id   AF-A0A2P4NPJ5-F1
#
_cell.length_a   1.000
_cell.length_b   1.000
_cell.length_c   1.000
_cell.angle_alpha   90.00
_cell.angle_beta   90.00
_cell.angle_gamma   90.00
#
_symmetry.space_group_name_H-M   'P 1'
#
loop_
_entity.id
_entity.type
_entity.pdbx_description
1 polymer ?
#
loop_
_entity_poly.entity_id
_entity_poly.type
_entity_poly.pdbx_seq_one_letter_code
_entity_poly.pdbx_strand_id
1 'polypeptide(L)'
;MSADLVGDADVVTEHVVSRVSYHHVNVDAGNESVLLRFEYENREQASCILVDAGEGVELGPYLRPNDSLVAVCLTHAHADHYQSLENVVRDDAPILTSPSTAEILETVLKSAADRGFVTDTGRVCEAVNPVDTWTDVAPGVRVHPVPSGHAPGAVGFVIRFRDDDGTHDILFTGDFTCESAGGYPGFDPDVAPDVEALFLTVATAESSSDELTAGIATALERAHGGASVLVTAGGLDAVHLATLLTSASTELDLDVPIRIAGQAAKLYEDLEYEFEGVHTIPEFEHTTECLDSGAITIAGPDVPTEGSSGRLYDALSDDPNACLVQFVSSGKSPISGGGPCATFAFAATAHPPRDVLDSVVDEIDPVEVVTIHEHGGAGGRYNDWKPCVWSDGSDEELTLFDDGRWLTPPWMDSRFARVPDRPMDLGFLARQEIGDLPLVSLDRSETIDLEEEGIDIEQLRERLHLGHRDDHKPTQNTTSKQMTDESETPDQTNRSEQKLFKTVGADVEQQDTLSNDSITPKGLVSARAWNGLSGQEATQSSDTETHQEDSDPEDHDQKSQATESDTASATKAETEDSEVEEPATVRDDDTIPTEDTQVTTDTVDEKNSDERIHGAESAQFSLEADPLLLALVEREVGAGSIEAFVTESIQAYLEALLRTGEPPEGTVGSLEFDVTAGTRLTQALESAVEDDGHDSLSSFVRTALTDLLGTTAGTEVSLSDHRVDERLIEAAVANDKHGFDTPGDFANAAILWALSDEEN
;
A
#
# COMPACT_ATOMS: atom_id res chain seq x y z
N MET A 1 55.29 -37.44 -30.76
CA MET A 1 55.54 -36.94 -29.40
C MET A 1 55.55 -35.42 -29.45
N SER A 2 54.38 -34.82 -29.28
CA SER A 2 54.17 -33.53 -28.61
C SER A 2 52.65 -33.37 -28.59
N ALA A 3 52.09 -33.88 -27.51
CA ALA A 3 50.71 -33.65 -27.11
C ALA A 3 50.72 -32.46 -26.13
N ASP A 4 49.57 -31.79 -26.11
CA ASP A 4 49.01 -31.02 -25.00
C ASP A 4 49.68 -29.70 -24.63
N LEU A 5 49.04 -28.62 -25.08
CA LEU A 5 48.68 -27.44 -24.28
C LEU A 5 47.54 -26.72 -25.05
N VAL A 6 46.35 -27.32 -25.03
CA VAL A 6 45.10 -26.57 -25.19
C VAL A 6 44.77 -26.12 -23.77
N GLY A 7 44.94 -24.82 -23.50
CA GLY A 7 44.48 -24.25 -22.24
C GLY A 7 42.97 -24.42 -22.16
N ASP A 8 42.51 -24.95 -21.04
CA ASP A 8 41.12 -24.88 -20.61
C ASP A 8 40.59 -23.48 -20.91
N ALA A 9 39.59 -23.40 -21.80
CA ALA A 9 38.67 -22.30 -21.76
C ALA A 9 37.97 -22.45 -20.40
N ASP A 10 38.12 -21.44 -19.54
CA ASP A 10 37.30 -21.28 -18.35
C ASP A 10 35.85 -21.56 -18.74
N VAL A 11 35.36 -22.73 -18.31
CA VAL A 11 33.92 -22.97 -18.23
C VAL A 11 33.47 -21.90 -17.26
N VAL A 12 32.84 -20.84 -17.78
CA VAL A 12 32.10 -19.89 -16.97
C VAL A 12 31.08 -20.75 -16.25
N THR A 13 31.37 -21.11 -15.00
CA THR A 13 30.40 -21.72 -14.11
C THR A 13 29.28 -20.72 -14.02
N GLU A 14 28.15 -21.01 -14.69
CA GLU A 14 26.94 -20.23 -14.52
C GLU A 14 26.68 -20.17 -13.00
N HIS A 15 26.54 -18.96 -12.47
CA HIS A 15 26.22 -18.79 -11.07
C HIS A 15 24.73 -19.05 -10.91
N VAL A 16 24.42 -20.20 -10.31
CA VAL A 16 23.08 -20.72 -10.09
C VAL A 16 22.56 -20.21 -8.76
N VAL A 17 21.40 -19.57 -8.76
CA VAL A 17 20.72 -19.16 -7.53
C VAL A 17 20.16 -20.42 -6.85
N SER A 18 20.53 -20.65 -5.59
CA SER A 18 20.07 -21.79 -4.80
C SER A 18 18.90 -21.43 -3.89
N ARG A 19 18.84 -20.18 -3.44
CA ARG A 19 17.85 -19.71 -2.47
C ARG A 19 17.48 -18.25 -2.70
N VAL A 20 16.20 -17.94 -2.54
CA VAL A 20 15.65 -16.57 -2.52
C VAL A 20 14.88 -16.35 -1.22
N SER A 21 15.25 -15.30 -0.50
CA SER A 21 14.53 -14.81 0.68
C SER A 21 14.16 -13.33 0.52
N TYR A 22 13.21 -12.88 1.33
CA TYR A 22 12.79 -11.49 1.41
C TYR A 22 12.67 -11.02 2.86
N HIS A 23 12.62 -9.70 3.01
CA HIS A 23 12.49 -9.03 4.30
C HIS A 23 11.75 -7.70 4.09
N HIS A 24 10.70 -7.44 4.87
CA HIS A 24 10.09 -6.12 5.00
C HIS A 24 10.95 -5.18 5.84
N VAL A 25 11.50 -4.11 5.25
CA VAL A 25 12.51 -3.28 5.93
C VAL A 25 11.96 -2.00 6.57
N ASN A 26 10.63 -1.84 6.57
CA ASN A 26 9.92 -0.71 7.17
C ASN A 26 8.48 -1.04 7.60
N VAL A 27 8.28 -2.19 8.24
CA VAL A 27 6.97 -2.68 8.70
C VAL A 27 6.17 -1.61 9.46
N ASP A 28 6.83 -0.86 10.34
CA ASP A 28 6.20 0.17 11.20
C ASP A 28 5.93 1.50 10.47
N ALA A 29 6.35 1.66 9.21
CA ALA A 29 6.29 2.92 8.49
C ALA A 29 5.51 2.85 7.15
N GLY A 30 4.87 1.72 6.86
CA GLY A 30 3.98 1.54 5.69
C GLY A 30 4.10 0.18 5.02
N ASN A 31 5.19 -0.56 5.32
CA ASN A 31 5.45 -1.91 4.80
C ASN A 31 5.57 -2.01 3.27
N GLU A 32 6.09 -0.96 2.64
CA GLU A 32 6.26 -0.80 1.20
C GLU A 32 7.65 -1.19 0.70
N SER A 33 8.66 -1.21 1.58
CA SER A 33 10.04 -1.48 1.21
C SER A 33 10.44 -2.94 1.50
N VAL A 34 10.96 -3.62 0.48
CA VAL A 34 11.30 -5.05 0.55
C VAL A 34 12.72 -5.32 0.09
N LEU A 35 13.51 -6.01 0.92
CA LEU A 35 14.84 -6.48 0.58
C LEU A 35 14.79 -7.95 0.13
N LEU A 36 15.08 -8.21 -1.15
CA LEU A 36 15.31 -9.54 -1.68
C LEU A 36 16.77 -9.95 -1.53
N ARG A 37 17.00 -11.22 -1.25
CA ARG A 37 18.32 -11.84 -1.17
C ARG A 37 18.39 -13.07 -2.07
N PHE A 38 19.40 -13.09 -2.93
CA PHE A 38 19.72 -14.19 -3.83
C PHE A 38 21.02 -14.85 -3.38
N GLU A 39 20.93 -16.08 -2.88
CA GLU A 39 22.09 -16.90 -2.50
C GLU A 39 22.44 -17.86 -3.64
N TYR A 40 23.72 -18.23 -3.73
CA TYR A 40 24.24 -19.07 -4.80
C TYR A 40 24.96 -20.30 -4.24
N GLU A 41 24.84 -21.45 -4.91
CA GLU A 41 25.50 -22.70 -4.46
C GLU A 41 27.03 -22.56 -4.32
N ASN A 42 27.63 -21.75 -5.19
CA ASN A 42 29.08 -21.67 -5.36
C ASN A 42 29.65 -20.29 -4.99
N ARG A 43 28.94 -19.49 -4.19
CA ARG A 43 29.38 -18.15 -3.75
C ARG A 43 28.96 -17.86 -2.31
N GLU A 44 29.89 -17.40 -1.48
CA GLU A 44 29.60 -17.00 -0.09
C GLU A 44 28.88 -15.64 0.02
N GLN A 45 28.97 -14.80 -1.01
CA GLN A 45 28.34 -13.49 -1.06
C GLN A 45 27.00 -13.57 -1.79
N ALA A 46 25.92 -13.22 -1.08
CA ALA A 46 24.59 -13.06 -1.66
C ALA A 46 24.48 -11.71 -2.40
N SER A 47 23.62 -11.69 -3.41
CA SER A 47 23.21 -10.44 -4.08
C SER A 47 21.89 -9.99 -3.49
N CYS A 48 21.76 -8.71 -3.14
CA CYS A 48 20.56 -8.14 -2.54
C CYS A 48 19.99 -7.04 -3.42
N ILE A 49 18.67 -7.06 -3.62
CA ILE A 49 17.92 -6.01 -4.31
C ILE A 49 16.95 -5.42 -3.30
N LEU A 50 16.98 -4.10 -3.12
CA LEU A 50 15.96 -3.40 -2.36
C LEU A 50 14.89 -2.90 -3.36
N VAL A 51 13.62 -3.16 -3.12
CA VAL A 51 12.50 -2.53 -3.83
C VAL A 51 11.92 -1.46 -2.91
N ASP A 52 11.95 -0.21 -3.40
CA ASP A 52 11.61 1.02 -2.70
C ASP A 52 12.41 1.29 -1.41
N ALA A 53 12.45 2.56 -1.01
CA ALA A 53 13.15 3.02 0.19
C ALA A 53 12.30 4.09 0.89
N GLY A 54 11.16 3.64 1.40
CA GLY A 54 10.18 4.44 2.10
C GLY A 54 10.63 4.99 3.44
N GLU A 55 9.70 5.50 4.24
CA GLU A 55 10.05 6.07 5.54
C GLU A 55 10.68 5.01 6.46
N GLY A 56 11.71 5.39 7.21
CA GLY A 56 12.33 4.54 8.24
C GLY A 56 13.28 3.43 7.74
N VAL A 57 13.55 3.32 6.45
CA VAL A 57 14.40 2.23 5.93
C VAL A 57 15.88 2.42 6.32
N GLU A 58 16.39 1.45 7.07
CA GLU A 58 17.82 1.31 7.38
C GLU A 58 18.32 -0.10 7.03
N LEU A 59 19.21 -0.25 6.04
CA LEU A 59 19.67 -1.59 5.63
C LEU A 59 20.73 -2.23 6.55
N GLY A 60 21.27 -1.49 7.53
CA GLY A 60 22.35 -1.97 8.39
C GLY A 60 21.99 -3.26 9.16
N PRO A 61 20.82 -3.32 9.82
CA PRO A 61 20.32 -4.53 10.48
C PRO A 61 20.01 -5.71 9.54
N TYR A 62 19.65 -5.42 8.29
CA TYR A 62 19.13 -6.42 7.34
C TYR A 62 20.19 -7.04 6.40
N LEU A 63 21.33 -6.36 6.23
CA LEU A 63 22.47 -6.88 5.45
C LEU A 63 23.45 -7.62 6.36
N ARG A 64 23.68 -8.89 6.05
CA ARG A 64 24.74 -9.74 6.59
C ARG A 64 26.11 -9.24 6.11
N PRO A 65 27.20 -9.55 6.82
CA PRO A 65 28.54 -9.03 6.49
C PRO A 65 29.06 -9.31 5.08
N ASN A 66 28.58 -10.37 4.44
CA ASN A 66 29.01 -10.79 3.11
C ASN A 66 28.04 -10.38 2.00
N ASP A 67 26.92 -9.76 2.33
CA ASP A 67 25.93 -9.37 1.32
C ASP A 67 26.44 -8.21 0.47
N SER A 68 25.96 -8.15 -0.77
CA SER A 68 26.14 -7.00 -1.65
C SER A 68 24.79 -6.47 -2.04
N LEU A 69 24.50 -5.21 -1.73
CA LEU A 69 23.42 -4.49 -2.41
C LEU A 69 23.84 -4.32 -3.87
N VAL A 70 23.06 -4.82 -4.81
CA VAL A 70 23.37 -4.78 -6.25
C VAL A 70 22.47 -3.81 -7.02
N ALA A 71 21.31 -3.46 -6.47
CA ALA A 71 20.40 -2.47 -7.02
C ALA A 71 19.39 -2.02 -5.95
N VAL A 72 18.87 -0.81 -6.13
CA VAL A 72 17.63 -0.33 -5.51
C VAL A 72 16.63 -0.12 -6.65
N CYS A 73 15.48 -0.77 -6.64
CA CYS A 73 14.41 -0.58 -7.62
C CYS A 73 13.40 0.40 -7.05
N LEU A 74 13.32 1.62 -7.60
CA LEU A 74 12.34 2.64 -7.18
C LEU A 74 11.14 2.61 -8.12
N THR A 75 9.97 2.27 -7.59
CA THR A 75 8.72 2.10 -8.35
C THR A 75 8.17 3.44 -8.86
N HIS A 76 8.12 4.44 -7.99
CA HIS A 76 7.63 5.78 -8.33
C HIS A 76 8.05 6.84 -7.29
N ALA A 77 7.68 8.10 -7.53
CA ALA A 77 8.15 9.25 -6.74
C ALA A 77 7.13 9.78 -5.71
N HIS A 78 6.41 8.89 -5.02
CA HIS A 78 5.71 9.24 -3.76
C HIS A 78 6.63 9.09 -2.56
N ALA A 79 6.40 9.89 -1.52
CA ALA A 79 7.34 10.06 -0.41
C ALA A 79 7.60 8.75 0.34
N ASP A 80 6.54 8.00 0.58
CA ASP A 80 6.55 6.63 1.09
C ASP A 80 7.36 5.66 0.24
N HIS A 81 7.82 5.98 -0.98
CA HIS A 81 8.68 5.07 -1.76
C HIS A 81 10.14 5.53 -1.85
N TYR A 82 10.46 6.80 -1.55
CA TYR A 82 11.81 7.34 -1.73
C TYR A 82 12.44 8.00 -0.51
N GLN A 83 11.68 8.27 0.55
CA GLN A 83 12.09 9.17 1.64
C GLN A 83 13.41 8.76 2.33
N SER A 84 13.74 7.47 2.38
CA SER A 84 15.00 6.97 2.95
C SER A 84 16.05 6.60 1.90
N LEU A 85 15.92 7.04 0.64
CA LEU A 85 16.91 6.74 -0.41
C LEU A 85 18.33 7.13 0.01
N GLU A 86 18.52 8.26 0.70
CA GLU A 86 19.85 8.69 1.15
C GLU A 86 20.52 7.71 2.13
N ASN A 87 19.73 6.96 2.90
CA ASN A 87 20.21 5.98 3.88
C ASN A 87 20.62 4.65 3.22
N VAL A 88 20.06 4.36 2.05
CA VAL A 88 20.28 3.08 1.36
C VAL A 88 21.34 3.17 0.27
N VAL A 89 21.56 4.35 -0.35
CA VAL A 89 22.61 4.54 -1.36
C VAL A 89 23.97 4.19 -0.77
N ARG A 90 24.58 3.10 -1.29
CA ARG A 90 25.89 2.56 -0.87
C ARG A 90 26.45 1.66 -1.96
N ASP A 91 27.73 1.30 -1.82
CA ASP A 91 28.39 0.23 -2.58
C ASP A 91 28.29 0.33 -4.10
N ASP A 92 28.21 1.56 -4.63
CA ASP A 92 27.98 1.87 -6.05
C ASP A 92 26.71 1.22 -6.65
N ALA A 93 25.76 0.77 -5.80
CA ALA A 93 24.50 0.18 -6.23
C ALA A 93 23.61 1.25 -6.91
N PRO A 94 23.17 1.02 -8.16
CA PRO A 94 22.31 1.97 -8.86
C PRO A 94 20.88 1.95 -8.31
N ILE A 95 20.23 3.11 -8.38
CA ILE A 95 18.77 3.24 -8.23
C ILE A 95 18.15 3.09 -9.62
N LEU A 96 17.53 1.94 -9.88
CA LEU A 96 16.84 1.62 -11.12
C LEU A 96 15.40 2.11 -11.03
N THR A 97 14.97 2.91 -12.00
CA THR A 97 13.61 3.45 -12.06
C THR A 97 13.22 3.74 -13.50
N SER A 98 11.95 4.06 -13.77
CA SER A 98 11.51 4.44 -15.10
C SER A 98 12.19 5.75 -15.56
N PRO A 99 12.33 6.00 -16.87
CA PRO A 99 12.87 7.26 -17.38
C PRO A 99 12.12 8.48 -16.82
N SER A 100 10.79 8.42 -16.81
CA SER A 100 9.91 9.49 -16.32
C SER A 100 10.05 9.76 -14.82
N THR A 101 10.18 8.72 -14.00
CA THR A 101 10.45 8.88 -12.57
C THR A 101 11.83 9.47 -12.34
N ALA A 102 12.84 9.06 -13.12
CA ALA A 102 14.19 9.62 -13.03
C ALA A 102 14.23 11.12 -13.38
N GLU A 103 13.44 11.56 -14.36
CA GLU A 103 13.35 12.97 -14.80
C GLU A 103 12.91 13.90 -13.66
N ILE A 104 11.92 13.49 -12.87
CA ILE A 104 11.35 14.31 -11.79
C ILE A 104 12.05 14.15 -10.45
N LEU A 105 12.86 13.12 -10.27
CA LEU A 105 13.34 12.73 -8.94
C LEU A 105 14.19 13.84 -8.28
N GLU A 106 14.99 14.58 -9.04
CA GLU A 106 15.75 15.72 -8.49
C GLU A 106 14.81 16.81 -7.93
N THR A 107 13.71 17.09 -8.64
CA THR A 107 12.72 18.09 -8.24
C THR A 107 11.92 17.65 -7.02
N VAL A 108 11.57 16.37 -6.94
CA VAL A 108 10.91 15.76 -5.79
C VAL A 108 11.83 15.78 -4.56
N LEU A 109 13.08 15.33 -4.71
CA LEU A 109 14.07 15.30 -3.63
C LEU A 109 14.41 16.70 -3.09
N LYS A 110 14.49 17.72 -3.95
CA LYS A 110 14.64 19.12 -3.49
C LYS A 110 13.49 19.56 -2.61
N SER A 111 12.26 19.24 -3.00
CA SER A 111 11.07 19.55 -2.19
C SER A 111 11.07 18.78 -0.86
N ALA A 112 11.56 17.54 -0.84
CA ALA A 112 11.72 16.76 0.38
C ALA A 112 12.81 17.34 1.28
N ALA A 113 13.91 17.83 0.70
CA ALA A 113 15.00 18.47 1.42
C ALA A 113 14.59 19.80 2.07
N ASP A 114 13.76 20.60 1.40
CA ASP A 114 13.18 21.82 1.96
C ASP A 114 12.32 21.54 3.21
N ARG A 115 11.80 20.31 3.35
CA ARG A 115 11.04 19.83 4.51
C ARG A 115 11.89 19.08 5.53
N GLY A 116 13.19 18.90 5.27
CA GLY A 116 14.12 18.20 6.15
C GLY A 116 14.07 16.68 6.09
N PHE A 117 13.37 16.10 5.11
CA PHE A 117 13.26 14.63 4.96
C PHE A 117 14.49 14.00 4.32
N VAL A 118 15.19 14.75 3.44
CA VAL A 118 16.39 14.27 2.75
C VAL A 118 17.46 15.35 2.82
N THR A 119 18.70 14.99 3.10
CA THR A 119 19.81 15.94 3.24
C THR A 119 20.81 15.89 2.09
N ASP A 120 21.07 14.72 1.50
CA ASP A 120 22.05 14.53 0.42
C ASP A 120 21.39 14.12 -0.91
N THR A 121 20.60 15.05 -1.47
CA THR A 121 19.90 14.83 -2.76
C THR A 121 20.85 14.59 -3.93
N GLY A 122 22.04 15.21 -3.91
CA GLY A 122 23.03 15.07 -4.98
C GLY A 122 23.56 13.65 -5.10
N ARG A 123 23.89 13.01 -3.97
CA ARG A 123 24.35 11.62 -3.94
C ARG A 123 23.28 10.64 -4.42
N VAL A 124 22.01 10.88 -4.05
CA VAL A 124 20.89 10.06 -4.54
C VAL A 124 20.75 10.20 -6.04
N CYS A 125 20.70 11.43 -6.59
CA CYS A 125 20.59 11.65 -8.03
C CYS A 125 21.77 11.06 -8.83
N GLU A 126 22.99 11.08 -8.29
CA GLU A 126 24.16 10.44 -8.93
C GLU A 126 24.05 8.92 -9.05
N ALA A 127 23.27 8.28 -8.18
CA ALA A 127 23.03 6.84 -8.20
C ALA A 127 21.86 6.43 -9.12
N VAL A 128 21.04 7.39 -9.58
CA VAL A 128 19.87 7.11 -10.43
C VAL A 128 20.30 6.64 -11.82
N ASN A 129 19.73 5.53 -12.25
CA ASN A 129 19.93 4.95 -13.56
C ASN A 129 18.56 4.59 -14.18
N PRO A 130 18.05 5.41 -15.11
CA PRO A 130 16.78 5.14 -15.77
C PRO A 130 16.86 3.87 -16.62
N VAL A 131 15.84 3.02 -16.54
CA VAL A 131 15.73 1.77 -17.27
C VAL A 131 14.34 1.61 -17.87
N ASP A 132 14.28 1.05 -19.07
CA ASP A 132 13.06 0.75 -19.84
C ASP A 132 13.08 -0.67 -20.42
N THR A 133 14.13 -1.42 -20.12
CA THR A 133 14.46 -2.73 -20.70
C THR A 133 15.14 -3.62 -19.65
N TRP A 134 15.33 -4.91 -19.99
CA TRP A 134 16.00 -5.87 -19.11
C TRP A 134 17.41 -5.40 -18.74
N THR A 135 17.67 -5.32 -17.44
CA THR A 135 18.95 -4.90 -16.88
C THR A 135 19.54 -6.01 -16.02
N ASP A 136 20.71 -6.52 -16.39
CA ASP A 136 21.49 -7.45 -15.55
C ASP A 136 22.02 -6.72 -14.31
N VAL A 137 21.64 -7.18 -13.11
CA VAL A 137 22.07 -6.59 -11.83
C VAL A 137 23.03 -7.49 -11.05
N ALA A 138 22.94 -8.80 -11.25
CA ALA A 138 23.85 -9.77 -10.68
C ALA A 138 23.96 -11.01 -11.58
N PRO A 139 24.95 -11.90 -11.37
CA PRO A 139 25.02 -13.15 -12.11
C PRO A 139 23.70 -13.94 -11.99
N GLY A 140 23.07 -14.22 -13.14
CA GLY A 140 21.81 -14.94 -13.20
C GLY A 140 20.59 -14.18 -12.70
N VAL A 141 20.69 -12.88 -12.39
CA VAL A 141 19.57 -12.04 -11.91
C VAL A 141 19.43 -10.77 -12.76
N ARG A 142 18.23 -10.52 -13.25
CA ARG A 142 17.89 -9.34 -14.07
C ARG A 142 16.59 -8.70 -13.61
N VAL A 143 16.43 -7.43 -13.91
CA VAL A 143 15.21 -6.67 -13.61
C VAL A 143 14.65 -6.02 -14.87
N HIS A 144 13.33 -5.85 -14.92
CA HIS A 144 12.64 -5.11 -15.97
C HIS A 144 11.46 -4.32 -15.37
N PRO A 145 11.36 -3.01 -15.61
CA PRO A 145 10.20 -2.22 -15.19
C PRO A 145 8.95 -2.55 -16.02
N VAL A 146 7.77 -2.57 -15.41
CA VAL A 146 6.48 -2.73 -16.10
C VAL A 146 5.52 -1.61 -15.67
N PRO A 147 4.63 -1.11 -16.54
CA PRO A 147 3.72 -0.03 -16.16
C PRO A 147 2.87 -0.40 -14.95
N SER A 148 2.62 0.56 -14.04
CA SER A 148 1.75 0.35 -12.88
C SER A 148 0.50 1.23 -12.84
N GLY A 149 0.40 2.31 -13.63
CA GLY A 149 -0.81 3.14 -13.70
C GLY A 149 -1.10 4.07 -12.52
N HIS A 150 -0.48 3.87 -11.36
CA HIS A 150 -0.81 4.61 -10.13
C HIS A 150 -0.51 6.11 -10.19
N ALA A 151 0.60 6.47 -10.83
CA ALA A 151 1.03 7.86 -11.01
C ALA A 151 1.80 8.01 -12.33
N PRO A 152 1.94 9.23 -12.88
CA PRO A 152 2.74 9.44 -14.08
C PRO A 152 4.17 8.88 -13.94
N GLY A 153 4.51 7.92 -14.81
CA GLY A 153 5.82 7.24 -14.80
C GLY A 153 5.98 6.10 -13.79
N ALA A 154 4.93 5.75 -13.03
CA ALA A 154 4.98 4.68 -12.05
C ALA A 154 5.15 3.30 -12.70
N VAL A 155 5.99 2.47 -12.08
CA VAL A 155 6.31 1.13 -12.57
C VAL A 155 6.35 0.10 -11.45
N GLY A 156 5.94 -1.11 -11.77
CA GLY A 156 6.33 -2.32 -11.06
C GLY A 156 7.66 -2.88 -11.61
N PHE A 157 8.15 -3.97 -11.05
CA PHE A 157 9.37 -4.65 -11.52
C PHE A 157 9.18 -6.15 -11.63
N VAL A 158 9.49 -6.71 -12.81
CA VAL A 158 9.74 -8.13 -12.97
C VAL A 158 11.21 -8.41 -12.68
N ILE A 159 11.48 -9.29 -11.72
CA ILE A 159 12.81 -9.74 -11.34
C ILE A 159 12.94 -11.21 -11.75
N ARG A 160 13.83 -11.47 -12.72
CA ARG A 160 14.11 -12.80 -13.23
C ARG A 160 15.38 -13.34 -12.63
N PHE A 161 15.33 -14.54 -12.07
CA PHE A 161 16.51 -15.28 -11.65
C PHE A 161 16.61 -16.65 -12.32
N ARG A 162 17.79 -17.28 -12.25
CA ARG A 162 18.04 -18.60 -12.84
C ARG A 162 18.63 -19.56 -11.81
N ASP A 163 18.05 -20.74 -11.75
CA ASP A 163 18.56 -21.89 -11.00
C ASP A 163 19.02 -23.02 -11.98
N ASP A 164 19.22 -24.22 -11.46
CA ASP A 164 19.62 -25.40 -12.25
C ASP A 164 18.47 -25.95 -13.11
N ASP A 165 17.23 -25.75 -12.67
CA ASP A 165 16.02 -26.27 -13.29
C ASP A 165 15.42 -25.31 -14.33
N GLY A 166 15.65 -24.00 -14.25
CA GLY A 166 15.11 -23.02 -15.20
C GLY A 166 15.25 -21.55 -14.80
N THR A 167 14.39 -20.72 -15.41
CA THR A 167 14.26 -19.30 -15.08
C THR A 167 12.96 -19.06 -14.33
N HIS A 168 13.02 -18.22 -13.31
CA HIS A 168 11.93 -17.92 -12.39
C HIS A 168 11.67 -16.42 -12.38
N ASP A 169 10.40 -16.01 -12.33
CA ASP A 169 9.97 -14.61 -12.38
C ASP A 169 9.23 -14.23 -11.09
N ILE A 170 9.69 -13.14 -10.47
CA ILE A 170 9.04 -12.46 -9.35
C ILE A 170 8.51 -11.12 -9.87
N LEU A 171 7.27 -10.76 -9.58
CA LEU A 171 6.71 -9.45 -9.93
C LEU A 171 6.43 -8.62 -8.68
N PHE A 172 6.92 -7.40 -8.65
CA PHE A 172 6.49 -6.34 -7.74
C PHE A 172 5.55 -5.42 -8.50
N THR A 173 4.33 -5.21 -8.01
CA THR A 173 3.41 -4.25 -8.65
C THR A 173 3.83 -2.81 -8.39
N GLY A 174 4.50 -2.56 -7.25
CA GLY A 174 4.47 -1.23 -6.63
C GLY A 174 3.03 -0.82 -6.36
N ASP A 175 2.81 0.45 -6.09
CA ASP A 175 1.46 0.99 -6.13
C ASP A 175 0.96 0.99 -7.56
N PHE A 176 -0.24 0.47 -7.75
CA PHE A 176 -0.75 0.19 -9.09
C PHE A 176 -2.25 0.43 -9.22
N THR A 177 -2.67 0.67 -10.46
CA THR A 177 -4.04 0.62 -10.95
C THR A 177 -4.03 -0.05 -12.32
N CYS A 178 -5.12 -0.68 -12.72
CA CYS A 178 -5.25 -1.13 -14.13
C CYS A 178 -5.58 0.03 -15.08
N GLU A 179 -5.97 1.19 -14.53
CA GLU A 179 -6.21 2.43 -15.24
C GLU A 179 -4.88 3.15 -15.51
N SER A 180 -4.85 3.93 -16.59
CA SER A 180 -3.74 4.82 -16.94
C SER A 180 -3.67 6.04 -16.00
N ALA A 181 -2.48 6.63 -15.88
CA ALA A 181 -2.29 7.91 -15.19
C ALA A 181 -1.53 8.92 -16.05
N GLY A 182 -2.23 9.95 -16.51
CA GLY A 182 -1.64 11.07 -17.25
C GLY A 182 -1.05 10.64 -18.59
N GLY A 183 -1.63 9.64 -19.24
CA GLY A 183 -1.21 9.02 -20.48
C GLY A 183 -0.21 7.88 -20.30
N TYR A 184 0.28 7.62 -19.08
CA TYR A 184 1.11 6.45 -18.81
C TYR A 184 0.23 5.20 -18.64
N PRO A 185 0.58 4.06 -19.27
CA PRO A 185 -0.27 2.87 -19.23
C PRO A 185 -0.50 2.35 -17.80
N GLY A 186 -1.70 1.82 -17.60
CA GLY A 186 -2.05 1.04 -16.41
C GLY A 186 -1.31 -0.30 -16.31
N PHE A 187 -1.38 -0.92 -15.13
CA PHE A 187 -0.93 -2.29 -14.94
C PHE A 187 -1.81 -3.25 -15.74
N ASP A 188 -1.20 -4.02 -16.63
CA ASP A 188 -1.88 -5.05 -17.41
C ASP A 188 -1.38 -6.45 -16.96
N PRO A 189 -2.20 -7.27 -16.28
CA PRO A 189 -1.79 -8.58 -15.80
C PRO A 189 -1.40 -9.56 -16.93
N ASP A 190 -1.84 -9.32 -18.17
CA ASP A 190 -1.45 -10.14 -19.33
C ASP A 190 0.03 -9.95 -19.73
N VAL A 191 0.70 -8.89 -19.25
CA VAL A 191 2.11 -8.58 -19.61
C VAL A 191 3.12 -9.39 -18.83
N ALA A 192 2.69 -10.01 -17.73
CA ALA A 192 3.53 -10.83 -16.86
C ALA A 192 3.04 -12.29 -16.79
N PRO A 193 2.87 -12.98 -17.94
CA PRO A 193 2.42 -14.36 -17.91
C PRO A 193 3.52 -15.23 -17.31
N ASP A 194 3.16 -16.06 -16.34
CA ASP A 194 4.04 -17.04 -15.68
C ASP A 194 4.94 -16.46 -14.59
N VAL A 195 4.52 -15.37 -13.94
CA VAL A 195 5.04 -14.97 -12.62
C VAL A 195 4.75 -16.07 -11.61
N GLU A 196 5.77 -16.47 -10.86
CA GLU A 196 5.65 -17.51 -9.85
C GLU A 196 5.42 -16.92 -8.45
N ALA A 197 6.04 -15.78 -8.15
CA ALA A 197 5.79 -15.01 -6.92
C ALA A 197 5.38 -13.57 -7.23
N LEU A 198 4.25 -13.15 -6.66
CA LEU A 198 3.68 -11.81 -6.85
C LEU A 198 3.75 -11.04 -5.53
N PHE A 199 4.56 -9.98 -5.48
CA PHE A 199 4.53 -8.96 -4.44
C PHE A 199 3.50 -7.90 -4.81
N LEU A 200 2.37 -7.93 -4.12
CA LEU A 200 1.16 -7.20 -4.45
C LEU A 200 0.87 -6.12 -3.41
N THR A 201 0.84 -4.86 -3.83
CA THR A 201 0.27 -3.77 -3.02
C THR A 201 -1.20 -4.07 -2.74
N VAL A 202 -1.57 -4.09 -1.46
CA VAL A 202 -2.94 -4.41 -1.02
C VAL A 202 -3.67 -3.23 -0.38
N ALA A 203 -3.10 -2.03 -0.47
CA ALA A 203 -3.85 -0.81 -0.28
C ALA A 203 -5.01 -0.76 -1.29
N THR A 204 -6.22 -0.47 -0.78
CA THR A 204 -7.44 -0.44 -1.60
C THR A 204 -8.17 0.87 -1.46
N ALA A 205 -8.73 1.38 -2.56
CA ALA A 205 -9.63 2.53 -2.55
C ALA A 205 -10.96 2.16 -3.25
N GLU A 206 -12.02 2.05 -2.45
CA GLU A 206 -13.36 1.86 -2.99
C GLU A 206 -13.84 3.15 -3.66
N SER A 207 -14.51 3.05 -4.81
CA SER A 207 -15.13 4.19 -5.54
C SER A 207 -14.19 5.30 -6.02
N SER A 208 -12.89 5.04 -6.16
CA SER A 208 -11.91 6.07 -6.58
C SER A 208 -12.26 6.75 -7.91
N SER A 209 -12.63 5.99 -8.94
CA SER A 209 -13.05 6.51 -10.25
C SER A 209 -14.32 7.40 -10.18
N ASP A 210 -15.29 7.04 -9.33
CA ASP A 210 -16.51 7.84 -9.12
C ASP A 210 -16.20 9.18 -8.45
N GLU A 211 -15.35 9.16 -7.41
CA GLU A 211 -14.88 10.35 -6.70
C GLU A 211 -14.04 11.26 -7.61
N LEU A 212 -13.16 10.67 -8.41
CA LEU A 212 -12.35 11.38 -9.42
C LEU A 212 -13.24 12.09 -10.45
N THR A 213 -14.19 11.35 -11.05
CA THR A 213 -15.16 11.89 -12.01
C THR A 213 -16.02 12.99 -11.38
N ALA A 214 -16.47 12.79 -10.14
CA ALA A 214 -17.27 13.76 -9.40
C ALA A 214 -16.50 15.06 -9.11
N GLY A 215 -15.23 14.95 -8.73
CA GLY A 215 -14.36 16.10 -8.47
C GLY A 215 -14.06 16.90 -9.73
N ILE A 216 -13.72 16.22 -10.82
CA ILE A 216 -13.50 16.85 -12.13
C ILE A 216 -14.75 17.58 -12.62
N ALA A 217 -15.91 16.91 -12.54
CA ALA A 217 -17.20 17.52 -12.89
C ALA A 217 -17.45 18.80 -12.07
N THR A 218 -17.19 18.75 -10.76
CA THR A 218 -17.38 19.89 -9.86
C THR A 218 -16.46 21.05 -10.22
N ALA A 219 -15.18 20.78 -10.47
CA ALA A 219 -14.20 21.81 -10.83
C ALA A 219 -14.58 22.49 -12.16
N LEU A 220 -14.92 21.71 -13.18
CA LEU A 220 -15.33 22.21 -14.50
C LEU A 220 -16.66 22.98 -14.44
N GLU A 221 -17.67 22.47 -13.73
CA GLU A 221 -18.97 23.14 -13.57
C GLU A 221 -18.79 24.54 -12.97
N ARG A 222 -18.00 24.63 -11.89
CA ARG A 222 -17.78 25.87 -11.15
C ARG A 222 -16.99 26.88 -11.97
N ALA A 223 -15.91 26.44 -12.63
CA ALA A 223 -15.09 27.29 -13.46
C ALA A 223 -15.87 27.77 -14.70
N HIS A 224 -16.60 26.88 -15.38
CA HIS A 224 -17.46 27.27 -16.51
C HIS A 224 -18.58 28.23 -16.07
N GLY A 225 -19.04 28.12 -14.82
CA GLY A 225 -19.95 29.09 -14.18
C GLY A 225 -19.33 30.45 -13.82
N GLY A 226 -18.02 30.64 -14.02
CA GLY A 226 -17.29 31.88 -13.77
C GLY A 226 -16.60 31.97 -12.40
N ALA A 227 -16.64 30.91 -11.58
CA ALA A 227 -15.95 30.89 -10.29
C ALA A 227 -14.42 30.90 -10.47
N SER A 228 -13.69 31.44 -9.50
CA SER A 228 -12.26 31.16 -9.35
C SER A 228 -12.12 29.84 -8.61
N VAL A 229 -11.62 28.80 -9.27
CA VAL A 229 -11.56 27.45 -8.71
C VAL A 229 -10.11 27.11 -8.34
N LEU A 230 -9.89 26.71 -7.10
CA LEU A 230 -8.67 26.07 -6.64
C LEU A 230 -8.91 24.57 -6.49
N VAL A 231 -8.14 23.78 -7.23
CA VAL A 231 -8.05 22.33 -7.10
C VAL A 231 -6.77 22.00 -6.34
N THR A 232 -6.86 21.16 -5.31
CA THR A 232 -5.71 20.79 -4.49
C THR A 232 -5.50 19.28 -4.51
N ALA A 233 -4.24 18.87 -4.69
CA ALA A 233 -3.83 17.47 -4.75
C ALA A 233 -2.33 17.30 -4.42
N GLY A 234 -1.87 16.05 -4.29
CA GLY A 234 -0.45 15.70 -4.23
C GLY A 234 0.32 16.15 -5.48
N GLY A 235 1.65 16.07 -5.45
CA GLY A 235 2.51 16.59 -6.53
C GLY A 235 2.22 15.94 -7.89
N LEU A 236 2.24 14.60 -7.94
CA LEU A 236 1.97 13.82 -9.15
C LEU A 236 0.47 13.74 -9.47
N ASP A 237 -0.39 13.60 -8.45
CA ASP A 237 -1.84 13.69 -8.60
C ASP A 237 -2.27 15.01 -9.28
N ALA A 238 -1.62 16.12 -8.94
CA ALA A 238 -1.89 17.42 -9.58
C ALA A 238 -1.53 17.44 -11.07
N VAL A 239 -0.47 16.74 -11.48
CA VAL A 239 -0.09 16.59 -12.90
C VAL A 239 -1.12 15.73 -13.64
N HIS A 240 -1.56 14.64 -13.02
CA HIS A 240 -2.63 13.79 -13.55
C HIS A 240 -3.94 14.57 -13.70
N LEU A 241 -4.40 15.25 -12.64
CA LEU A 241 -5.61 16.07 -12.66
C LEU A 241 -5.55 17.18 -13.70
N ALA A 242 -4.39 17.81 -13.91
CA ALA A 242 -4.24 18.83 -14.97
C ALA A 242 -4.49 18.23 -16.35
N THR A 243 -3.98 17.03 -16.58
CA THR A 243 -4.13 16.25 -17.81
C THR A 243 -5.59 15.85 -18.04
N LEU A 244 -6.29 15.41 -16.99
CA LEU A 244 -7.70 15.05 -17.07
C LEU A 244 -8.59 16.27 -17.28
N LEU A 245 -8.39 17.34 -16.52
CA LEU A 245 -9.17 18.57 -16.64
C LEU A 245 -9.03 19.22 -18.01
N THR A 246 -7.81 19.26 -18.58
CA THR A 246 -7.60 19.86 -19.90
C THR A 246 -8.19 18.99 -21.01
N SER A 247 -8.08 17.67 -20.90
CA SER A 247 -8.63 16.73 -21.87
C SER A 247 -10.16 16.76 -21.84
N ALA A 248 -10.75 16.69 -20.64
CA ALA A 248 -12.19 16.80 -20.44
C ALA A 248 -12.75 18.16 -20.90
N SER A 249 -12.10 19.28 -20.56
CA SER A 249 -12.52 20.61 -21.02
C SER A 249 -12.49 20.71 -22.55
N THR A 250 -11.49 20.12 -23.19
CA THR A 250 -11.35 20.11 -24.66
C THR A 250 -12.41 19.24 -25.31
N GLU A 251 -12.61 18.01 -24.82
CA GLU A 251 -13.60 17.09 -25.37
C GLU A 251 -15.03 17.64 -25.25
N LEU A 252 -15.31 18.32 -24.14
CA LEU A 252 -16.63 18.87 -23.84
C LEU A 252 -16.86 20.30 -24.35
N ASP A 253 -15.88 20.90 -25.05
CA ASP A 253 -15.97 22.25 -25.64
C ASP A 253 -16.33 23.34 -24.60
N LEU A 254 -15.71 23.26 -23.40
CA LEU A 254 -15.98 24.16 -22.27
C LEU A 254 -15.09 25.40 -22.23
N ASP A 255 -13.95 25.37 -22.93
CA ASP A 255 -12.93 26.43 -22.99
C ASP A 255 -12.46 26.95 -21.60
N VAL A 256 -12.38 26.07 -20.59
CA VAL A 256 -11.93 26.44 -19.23
C VAL A 256 -10.41 26.57 -19.17
N PRO A 257 -9.84 27.74 -18.84
CA PRO A 257 -8.39 27.89 -18.66
C PRO A 257 -7.89 27.14 -17.43
N ILE A 258 -6.79 26.40 -17.57
CA ILE A 258 -6.17 25.64 -16.48
C ILE A 258 -4.78 26.20 -16.20
N ARG A 259 -4.49 26.40 -14.91
CA ARG A 259 -3.19 26.82 -14.41
C ARG A 259 -2.68 25.82 -13.40
N ILE A 260 -1.37 25.56 -13.41
CA ILE A 260 -0.70 24.73 -12.41
C ILE A 260 0.30 25.61 -11.69
N ALA A 261 0.37 25.54 -10.36
CA ALA A 261 1.25 26.40 -9.57
C ALA A 261 2.16 25.62 -8.62
N GLY A 262 3.35 26.18 -8.37
CA GLY A 262 4.30 25.67 -7.39
C GLY A 262 4.96 24.37 -7.82
N GLN A 263 5.09 23.42 -6.88
CA GLN A 263 5.78 22.15 -7.12
C GLN A 263 5.14 21.33 -8.25
N ALA A 264 3.80 21.28 -8.32
CA ALA A 264 3.10 20.58 -9.39
C ALA A 264 3.44 21.13 -10.77
N ALA A 265 3.66 22.45 -10.90
CA ALA A 265 4.05 23.06 -12.16
C ALA A 265 5.47 22.68 -12.57
N LYS A 266 6.40 22.56 -11.61
CA LYS A 266 7.76 22.07 -11.87
C LYS A 266 7.73 20.63 -12.36
N LEU A 267 6.97 19.75 -11.69
CA LEU A 267 6.82 18.35 -12.09
C LEU A 267 6.18 18.22 -13.49
N TYR A 268 5.17 19.03 -13.79
CA TYR A 268 4.54 19.06 -15.11
C TYR A 268 5.52 19.46 -16.22
N GLU A 269 6.38 20.46 -15.96
CA GLU A 269 7.43 20.90 -16.89
C GLU A 269 8.54 19.86 -17.03
N ASP A 270 8.98 19.25 -15.93
CA ASP A 270 10.04 18.23 -15.93
C ASP A 270 9.61 16.96 -16.66
N LEU A 271 8.33 16.57 -16.58
CA LEU A 271 7.73 15.47 -17.36
C LEU A 271 7.38 15.87 -18.80
N GLU A 272 7.75 17.07 -19.25
CA GLU A 272 7.55 17.57 -20.61
C GLU A 272 6.09 17.46 -21.09
N TYR A 273 5.10 17.78 -20.24
CA TYR A 273 3.70 17.91 -20.69
C TYR A 273 3.49 19.24 -21.44
N GLU A 274 2.78 19.20 -22.57
CA GLU A 274 2.54 20.38 -23.43
C GLU A 274 1.06 20.48 -23.90
N PHE A 275 0.10 20.61 -22.98
CA PHE A 275 -1.31 20.84 -23.36
C PHE A 275 -1.58 22.33 -23.64
N GLU A 276 -2.18 22.65 -24.80
CA GLU A 276 -2.42 24.03 -25.27
C GLU A 276 -3.27 24.88 -24.29
N GLY A 277 -4.09 24.24 -23.45
CA GLY A 277 -4.96 24.88 -22.45
C GLY A 277 -4.36 25.03 -21.05
N VAL A 278 -3.13 24.56 -20.82
CA VAL A 278 -2.48 24.53 -19.51
C VAL A 278 -1.37 25.59 -19.44
N HIS A 279 -1.38 26.39 -18.37
CA HIS A 279 -0.34 27.38 -18.10
C HIS A 279 0.37 27.08 -16.77
N THR A 280 1.67 26.84 -16.81
CA THR A 280 2.49 26.54 -15.64
C THR A 280 2.99 27.82 -14.95
N ILE A 281 3.02 27.80 -13.62
CA ILE A 281 3.53 28.87 -12.76
C ILE A 281 4.40 28.24 -11.65
N PRO A 282 5.64 27.83 -11.96
CA PRO A 282 6.54 27.16 -11.01
C PRO A 282 6.80 27.96 -9.73
N GLU A 283 6.84 29.28 -9.85
CA GLU A 283 7.06 30.22 -8.75
C GLU A 283 6.15 31.44 -8.93
N PHE A 284 5.58 31.95 -7.82
CA PHE A 284 4.74 33.13 -7.84
C PHE A 284 4.92 34.00 -6.58
N GLU A 285 5.02 35.30 -6.79
CA GLU A 285 5.08 36.30 -5.70
C GLU A 285 3.66 36.66 -5.25
N HIS A 286 2.74 36.84 -6.19
CA HIS A 286 1.36 37.26 -5.92
C HIS A 286 0.34 36.19 -6.33
N THR A 287 -0.64 35.91 -5.46
CA THR A 287 -1.70 34.91 -5.72
C THR A 287 -2.59 35.26 -6.91
N THR A 288 -2.66 36.54 -7.29
CA THR A 288 -3.38 37.01 -8.48
C THR A 288 -2.73 36.60 -9.81
N GLU A 289 -1.50 36.08 -9.77
CA GLU A 289 -0.87 35.48 -10.96
C GLU A 289 -1.47 34.11 -11.26
N CYS A 290 -1.94 33.41 -10.23
CA CYS A 290 -2.52 32.07 -10.34
C CYS A 290 -4.05 32.12 -10.44
N LEU A 291 -4.71 32.95 -9.63
CA LEU A 291 -6.16 32.95 -9.48
C LEU A 291 -6.83 33.90 -10.47
N ASP A 292 -7.85 33.43 -11.18
CA ASP A 292 -8.67 34.23 -12.09
C ASP A 292 -10.11 33.71 -12.15
N SER A 293 -11.04 34.60 -12.48
CA SER A 293 -12.45 34.24 -12.61
C SER A 293 -12.67 33.35 -13.84
N GLY A 294 -13.39 32.26 -13.65
CA GLY A 294 -13.70 31.29 -14.69
C GLY A 294 -12.54 30.36 -15.05
N ALA A 295 -11.51 30.29 -14.22
CA ALA A 295 -10.33 29.45 -14.42
C ALA A 295 -10.14 28.46 -13.27
N ILE A 296 -9.43 27.37 -13.57
CA ILE A 296 -9.00 26.38 -12.58
C ILE A 296 -7.51 26.59 -12.30
N THR A 297 -7.14 26.64 -11.03
CA THR A 297 -5.75 26.60 -10.56
C THR A 297 -5.52 25.32 -9.78
N ILE A 298 -4.49 24.57 -10.12
CA ILE A 298 -4.11 23.32 -9.45
C ILE A 298 -2.82 23.56 -8.66
N ALA A 299 -2.81 23.21 -7.37
CA ALA A 299 -1.64 23.36 -6.52
C ALA A 299 -1.63 22.35 -5.36
N GLY A 300 -0.45 21.91 -4.95
CA GLY A 300 -0.27 21.08 -3.76
C GLY A 300 0.18 21.87 -2.51
N PRO A 301 0.11 21.25 -1.32
CA PRO A 301 -0.42 19.89 -1.05
C PRO A 301 -1.95 19.77 -1.19
N ASP A 302 -2.46 18.53 -1.10
CA ASP A 302 -3.86 18.14 -1.22
C ASP A 302 -4.80 18.80 -0.20
N VAL A 303 -4.35 18.89 1.06
CA VAL A 303 -5.02 19.69 2.09
C VAL A 303 -4.34 21.06 2.17
N PRO A 304 -5.05 22.18 1.85
CA PRO A 304 -4.42 23.48 1.71
C PRO A 304 -4.19 24.21 3.04
N THR A 305 -3.39 23.62 3.92
CA THR A 305 -2.95 24.22 5.18
C THR A 305 -1.57 24.89 5.06
N GLU A 306 -0.80 24.56 4.02
CA GLU A 306 0.56 25.05 3.83
C GLU A 306 0.93 25.15 2.33
N GLY A 307 2.17 25.54 2.04
CA GLY A 307 2.71 25.52 0.68
C GLY A 307 1.97 26.43 -0.30
N SER A 308 1.94 26.03 -1.57
CA SER A 308 1.28 26.80 -2.63
C SER A 308 -0.24 26.76 -2.48
N SER A 309 -0.82 25.59 -2.20
CA SER A 309 -2.27 25.44 -2.06
C SER A 309 -2.81 26.23 -0.86
N GLY A 310 -2.12 26.23 0.29
CA GLY A 310 -2.49 27.02 1.47
C GLY A 310 -2.47 28.53 1.18
N ARG A 311 -1.38 29.04 0.58
CA ARG A 311 -1.29 30.46 0.18
C ARG A 311 -2.42 30.88 -0.78
N LEU A 312 -2.80 30.00 -1.70
CA LEU A 312 -3.87 30.26 -2.66
C LEU A 312 -5.25 30.18 -2.00
N TYR A 313 -5.46 29.20 -1.11
CA TYR A 313 -6.71 29.06 -0.38
C TYR A 313 -6.96 30.24 0.56
N ASP A 314 -5.94 30.74 1.26
CA ASP A 314 -6.03 31.95 2.10
C ASP A 314 -6.61 33.13 1.32
N ALA A 315 -6.23 33.28 0.05
CA ALA A 315 -6.72 34.35 -0.82
C ALA A 315 -8.17 34.15 -1.29
N LEU A 316 -8.66 32.90 -1.32
CA LEU A 316 -10.02 32.54 -1.78
C LEU A 316 -11.02 32.35 -0.64
N SER A 317 -10.57 32.02 0.57
CA SER A 317 -11.40 31.56 1.68
C SER A 317 -12.57 32.50 2.02
N ASP A 318 -12.35 33.81 1.86
CA ASP A 318 -13.32 34.88 2.11
C ASP A 318 -14.17 35.29 0.88
N ASP A 319 -13.94 34.71 -0.30
CA ASP A 319 -14.71 35.02 -1.52
C ASP A 319 -15.91 34.07 -1.70
N PRO A 320 -17.16 34.56 -1.61
CA PRO A 320 -18.35 33.74 -1.83
C PRO A 320 -18.55 33.26 -3.28
N ASN A 321 -17.76 33.75 -4.24
CA ASN A 321 -17.77 33.30 -5.63
C ASN A 321 -16.61 32.35 -5.96
N ALA A 322 -15.74 32.06 -5.00
CA ALA A 322 -14.65 31.11 -5.15
C ALA A 322 -15.10 29.68 -4.78
N CYS A 323 -14.34 28.71 -5.27
CA CYS A 323 -14.55 27.30 -5.01
C CYS A 323 -13.21 26.60 -4.73
N LEU A 324 -13.17 25.82 -3.65
CA LEU A 324 -12.11 24.87 -3.33
C LEU A 324 -12.60 23.45 -3.64
N VAL A 325 -11.82 22.68 -4.38
CA VAL A 325 -12.02 21.26 -4.68
C VAL A 325 -10.77 20.51 -4.24
N GLN A 326 -10.88 19.69 -3.18
CA GLN A 326 -9.77 18.94 -2.61
C GLN A 326 -9.83 17.49 -3.07
N PHE A 327 -8.75 16.98 -3.66
CA PHE A 327 -8.54 15.54 -3.89
C PHE A 327 -7.56 15.05 -2.83
N VAL A 328 -8.09 14.39 -1.80
CA VAL A 328 -7.32 14.04 -0.61
C VAL A 328 -6.80 12.62 -0.71
N SER A 329 -5.47 12.48 -0.77
CA SER A 329 -4.75 11.21 -0.83
C SER A 329 -3.82 11.00 0.37
N SER A 330 -3.48 12.05 1.13
CA SER A 330 -2.53 12.00 2.25
C SER A 330 -3.04 11.40 3.57
N GLY A 331 -4.28 10.91 3.61
CA GLY A 331 -4.95 10.46 4.85
C GLY A 331 -5.30 11.60 5.84
N LYS A 332 -4.90 12.85 5.55
CA LYS A 332 -5.26 14.02 6.36
C LYS A 332 -6.74 14.34 6.21
N SER A 333 -7.33 14.89 7.28
CA SER A 333 -8.72 15.36 7.21
C SER A 333 -8.84 16.56 6.25
N PRO A 334 -9.78 16.54 5.28
CA PRO A 334 -10.02 17.68 4.40
C PRO A 334 -10.48 18.90 5.19
N ILE A 335 -10.21 20.09 4.65
CA ILE A 335 -10.83 21.31 5.17
C ILE A 335 -12.34 21.21 4.97
N SER A 336 -13.05 21.14 6.09
CA SER A 336 -14.50 21.12 6.14
C SER A 336 -15.03 22.56 6.13
N GLY A 337 -15.97 22.86 5.23
CA GLY A 337 -16.45 24.23 4.99
C GLY A 337 -16.87 24.98 6.26
N GLY A 338 -16.38 26.21 6.39
CA GLY A 338 -16.75 27.16 7.46
C GLY A 338 -16.70 28.63 7.04
N GLY A 339 -16.08 28.92 5.88
CA GLY A 339 -16.03 30.24 5.25
C GLY A 339 -17.05 30.41 4.12
N PRO A 340 -17.10 31.60 3.49
CA PRO A 340 -17.96 31.88 2.35
C PRO A 340 -17.56 31.14 1.06
N CYS A 341 -16.29 30.75 0.88
CA CYS A 341 -15.84 29.93 -0.24
C CYS A 341 -16.51 28.55 -0.24
N ALA A 342 -17.10 28.15 -1.38
CA ALA A 342 -17.63 26.81 -1.53
C ALA A 342 -16.48 25.79 -1.44
N THR A 343 -16.65 24.73 -0.67
CA THR A 343 -15.58 23.74 -0.43
C THR A 343 -16.12 22.34 -0.64
N PHE A 344 -15.42 21.56 -1.45
CA PHE A 344 -15.70 20.16 -1.76
C PHE A 344 -14.44 19.34 -1.51
N ALA A 345 -14.62 18.09 -1.11
CA ALA A 345 -13.53 17.14 -0.92
C ALA A 345 -13.95 15.80 -1.52
N PHE A 346 -13.01 15.16 -2.19
CA PHE A 346 -13.16 13.89 -2.89
C PHE A 346 -12.01 12.98 -2.49
N ALA A 347 -12.32 11.71 -2.22
CA ALA A 347 -11.33 10.69 -1.88
C ALA A 347 -10.92 9.95 -3.16
N ALA A 348 -10.05 10.56 -3.96
CA ALA A 348 -9.55 9.97 -5.19
C ALA A 348 -8.10 9.50 -4.97
N THR A 349 -7.94 8.37 -4.30
CA THR A 349 -6.64 7.71 -4.16
C THR A 349 -6.50 6.67 -5.26
N ALA A 350 -5.41 6.70 -6.02
CA ALA A 350 -5.16 5.79 -7.14
C ALA A 350 -4.76 4.38 -6.66
N HIS A 351 -5.63 3.72 -5.90
CA HIS A 351 -5.49 2.31 -5.51
C HIS A 351 -6.67 1.51 -6.03
N PRO A 352 -6.46 0.22 -6.36
CA PRO A 352 -7.50 -0.61 -6.93
C PRO A 352 -8.50 -1.00 -5.83
N PRO A 353 -9.79 -1.18 -6.18
CA PRO A 353 -10.73 -1.83 -5.27
C PRO A 353 -10.38 -3.31 -5.10
N ARG A 354 -10.95 -3.94 -4.06
CA ARG A 354 -10.63 -5.34 -3.72
C ARG A 354 -10.90 -6.32 -4.87
N ASP A 355 -11.97 -6.12 -5.63
CA ASP A 355 -12.33 -7.00 -6.75
C ASP A 355 -11.33 -6.93 -7.92
N VAL A 356 -10.65 -5.79 -8.10
CA VAL A 356 -9.52 -5.67 -9.03
C VAL A 356 -8.31 -6.47 -8.52
N LEU A 357 -8.00 -6.42 -7.22
CA LEU A 357 -6.95 -7.28 -6.65
C LEU A 357 -7.25 -8.77 -6.88
N ASP A 358 -8.49 -9.19 -6.63
CA ASP A 358 -8.94 -10.56 -6.87
C ASP A 358 -8.77 -10.97 -8.34
N SER A 359 -9.12 -10.07 -9.26
CA SER A 359 -9.00 -10.29 -10.70
C SER A 359 -7.55 -10.40 -11.14
N VAL A 360 -6.65 -9.55 -10.64
CA VAL A 360 -5.21 -9.59 -10.93
C VAL A 360 -4.61 -10.91 -10.46
N VAL A 361 -4.90 -11.35 -9.23
CA VAL A 361 -4.40 -12.62 -8.70
C VAL A 361 -4.93 -13.81 -9.51
N ASP A 362 -6.22 -13.80 -9.88
CA ASP A 362 -6.82 -14.85 -10.69
C ASP A 362 -6.28 -14.90 -12.13
N GLU A 363 -5.91 -13.75 -12.71
CA GLU A 363 -5.40 -13.65 -14.08
C GLU A 363 -3.93 -14.04 -14.18
N ILE A 364 -3.10 -13.58 -13.23
CA ILE A 364 -1.69 -13.95 -13.16
C ILE A 364 -1.53 -15.43 -12.77
N ASP A 365 -2.38 -15.92 -11.85
CA ASP A 365 -2.35 -17.28 -11.29
C ASP A 365 -0.95 -17.65 -10.72
N PRO A 366 -0.38 -16.84 -9.79
CA PRO A 366 0.96 -17.09 -9.26
C PRO A 366 0.99 -18.30 -8.31
N VAL A 367 2.18 -18.82 -8.02
CA VAL A 367 2.38 -19.86 -6.99
C VAL A 367 2.20 -19.24 -5.60
N GLU A 368 2.78 -18.07 -5.42
CA GLU A 368 2.84 -17.34 -4.15
C GLU A 368 2.45 -15.87 -4.35
N VAL A 369 1.75 -15.31 -3.36
CA VAL A 369 1.48 -13.88 -3.25
C VAL A 369 2.06 -13.38 -1.95
N VAL A 370 2.87 -12.33 -1.99
CA VAL A 370 3.35 -11.59 -0.82
C VAL A 370 2.61 -10.25 -0.78
N THR A 371 1.93 -9.96 0.32
CA THR A 371 1.19 -8.71 0.47
C THR A 371 2.10 -7.61 0.98
N ILE A 372 2.12 -6.45 0.31
CA ILE A 372 2.92 -5.27 0.70
C ILE A 372 2.01 -4.04 0.82
N HIS A 373 2.56 -2.93 1.35
CA HIS A 373 1.87 -1.63 1.43
C HIS A 373 0.58 -1.71 2.29
N GLU A 374 0.74 -2.30 3.47
CA GLU A 374 -0.27 -2.31 4.53
C GLU A 374 0.46 -2.36 5.88
N HIS A 375 0.21 -1.35 6.71
CA HIS A 375 0.83 -1.23 8.02
C HIS A 375 0.49 -2.45 8.91
N GLY A 376 1.51 -3.06 9.50
CA GLY A 376 1.36 -4.29 10.29
C GLY A 376 1.07 -5.56 9.47
N GLY A 377 1.03 -5.47 8.14
CA GLY A 377 0.75 -6.57 7.23
C GLY A 377 -0.74 -6.88 7.07
N ALA A 378 -1.09 -7.66 6.04
CA ALA A 378 -2.48 -8.00 5.73
C ALA A 378 -3.10 -9.07 6.64
N GLY A 379 -2.28 -9.71 7.48
CA GLY A 379 -2.68 -10.80 8.35
C GLY A 379 -3.44 -11.88 7.58
N GLY A 380 -4.52 -12.40 8.16
CA GLY A 380 -5.30 -13.49 7.52
C GLY A 380 -6.26 -13.06 6.40
N ARG A 381 -6.30 -11.77 6.02
CA ARG A 381 -7.37 -11.17 5.21
C ARG A 381 -7.52 -11.80 3.83
N TYR A 382 -6.43 -12.26 3.25
CA TYR A 382 -6.36 -12.75 1.86
C TYR A 382 -6.06 -14.24 1.74
N ASN A 383 -6.14 -14.98 2.85
CA ASN A 383 -5.94 -16.43 2.88
C ASN A 383 -7.01 -17.23 2.12
N ASP A 384 -8.02 -16.57 1.54
CA ASP A 384 -9.04 -17.15 0.69
C ASP A 384 -8.63 -17.19 -0.80
N TRP A 385 -7.57 -16.49 -1.20
CA TRP A 385 -6.98 -16.62 -2.52
C TRP A 385 -6.47 -18.04 -2.81
N LYS A 386 -6.40 -18.40 -4.11
CA LYS A 386 -5.94 -19.73 -4.53
C LYS A 386 -4.43 -19.96 -4.29
N PRO A 387 -3.54 -18.97 -4.55
CA PRO A 387 -2.11 -19.11 -4.29
C PRO A 387 -1.77 -19.16 -2.79
N CYS A 388 -0.53 -19.52 -2.47
CA CYS A 388 -0.04 -19.39 -1.09
C CYS A 388 0.19 -17.92 -0.77
N VAL A 389 -0.43 -17.41 0.30
CA VAL A 389 -0.32 -16.00 0.69
C VAL A 389 0.64 -15.82 1.87
N TRP A 390 1.62 -14.95 1.66
CA TRP A 390 2.50 -14.42 2.68
C TRP A 390 2.01 -13.02 3.06
N SER A 391 1.64 -12.85 4.31
CA SER A 391 0.96 -11.65 4.79
C SER A 391 1.37 -11.27 6.20
N ASP A 392 2.54 -11.75 6.63
CA ASP A 392 3.13 -11.32 7.87
C ASP A 392 3.58 -9.86 7.75
N GLY A 393 3.23 -9.04 8.74
CA GLY A 393 3.91 -7.77 8.96
C GLY A 393 5.05 -7.97 9.95
N SER A 394 5.95 -8.92 9.68
CA SER A 394 7.13 -9.14 10.52
C SER A 394 8.39 -8.61 9.85
N ASP A 395 9.36 -8.20 10.66
CA ASP A 395 10.73 -7.93 10.24
C ASP A 395 11.58 -9.21 10.33
N GLU A 396 10.98 -10.38 10.04
CA GLU A 396 11.74 -11.62 9.92
C GLU A 396 12.15 -11.85 8.47
N GLU A 397 13.34 -12.44 8.28
CA GLU A 397 13.76 -12.89 6.96
C GLU A 397 13.04 -14.19 6.59
N LEU A 398 12.22 -14.16 5.54
CA LEU A 398 11.42 -15.28 5.09
C LEU A 398 11.92 -15.84 3.75
N THR A 399 11.87 -17.15 3.60
CA THR A 399 12.41 -17.86 2.43
C THR A 399 11.29 -18.27 1.50
N LEU A 400 11.32 -17.76 0.27
CA LEU A 400 10.35 -18.07 -0.78
C LEU A 400 10.80 -19.27 -1.60
N PHE A 401 12.08 -19.35 -1.92
CA PHE A 401 12.63 -20.36 -2.84
C PHE A 401 13.88 -21.00 -2.24
N ASP A 402 13.96 -22.33 -2.27
CA ASP A 402 15.12 -23.09 -1.79
C ASP A 402 15.26 -24.41 -2.56
N ASP A 403 16.47 -24.70 -3.06
CA ASP A 403 16.83 -25.93 -3.78
C ASP A 403 15.81 -26.34 -4.88
N GLY A 404 15.51 -25.40 -5.80
CA GLY A 404 14.64 -25.64 -6.96
C GLY A 404 13.14 -25.63 -6.64
N ARG A 405 12.75 -25.11 -5.46
CA ARG A 405 11.35 -25.17 -5.00
C ARG A 405 10.89 -23.91 -4.30
N TRP A 406 9.70 -23.47 -4.69
CA TRP A 406 8.85 -22.53 -3.96
C TRP A 406 8.36 -23.15 -2.65
N LEU A 407 8.45 -22.39 -1.56
CA LEU A 407 8.17 -22.83 -0.20
C LEU A 407 6.85 -22.26 0.29
N THR A 408 6.11 -23.02 1.08
CA THR A 408 4.87 -22.51 1.67
C THR A 408 5.18 -21.71 2.94
N PRO A 409 4.38 -20.68 3.27
CA PRO A 409 4.52 -19.97 4.54
C PRO A 409 4.54 -20.93 5.74
N PRO A 410 5.40 -20.71 6.75
CA PRO A 410 5.56 -21.65 7.86
C PRO A 410 4.32 -21.79 8.74
N TRP A 411 3.42 -20.79 8.72
CA TRP A 411 2.12 -20.83 9.40
C TRP A 411 1.01 -21.50 8.57
N MET A 412 1.22 -21.72 7.27
CA MET A 412 0.24 -22.37 6.41
C MET A 412 0.36 -23.89 6.53
N ASP A 413 -0.75 -24.59 6.76
CA ASP A 413 -0.75 -26.05 6.75
C ASP A 413 -0.50 -26.54 5.32
N SER A 414 0.51 -27.39 5.14
CA SER A 414 0.88 -28.10 3.90
C SER A 414 -0.29 -28.69 3.08
N ARG A 415 -1.46 -28.90 3.70
CA ARG A 415 -2.70 -29.33 3.04
C ARG A 415 -3.36 -28.26 2.15
N PHE A 416 -3.01 -26.98 2.35
CA PHE A 416 -3.51 -25.84 1.57
C PHE A 416 -2.57 -25.45 0.42
N ALA A 417 -1.34 -25.96 0.41
CA ALA A 417 -0.41 -25.85 -0.70
C ALA A 417 -0.94 -26.63 -1.90
N ARG A 418 -1.78 -26.00 -2.73
CA ARG A 418 -2.21 -26.58 -4.00
C ARG A 418 -1.14 -26.24 -5.04
N VAL A 419 -0.66 -27.29 -5.70
CA VAL A 419 0.12 -27.15 -6.94
C VAL A 419 -0.77 -26.38 -7.93
N PRO A 420 -0.28 -25.30 -8.57
CA PRO A 420 -1.04 -24.54 -9.55
C PRO A 420 -1.72 -25.48 -10.55
N ASP A 421 -2.94 -25.17 -10.98
CA ASP A 421 -3.72 -25.98 -11.94
C ASP A 421 -3.15 -25.92 -13.38
N ARG A 422 -1.92 -25.40 -13.55
CA ARG A 422 -1.22 -25.36 -14.81
C ARG A 422 -0.61 -26.72 -15.16
N PRO A 423 -1.04 -27.37 -16.27
CA PRO A 423 -0.12 -28.28 -16.94
C PRO A 423 1.08 -27.44 -17.35
N MET A 424 2.30 -27.81 -16.94
CA MET A 424 3.55 -27.17 -17.40
C MET A 424 3.44 -26.86 -18.89
N ASP A 425 3.25 -25.59 -19.23
CA ASP A 425 3.00 -25.21 -20.61
C ASP A 425 4.31 -25.46 -21.37
N LEU A 426 4.19 -26.05 -22.56
CA LEU A 426 5.31 -26.38 -23.45
C LEU A 426 6.10 -25.12 -23.88
N GLY A 427 5.64 -23.92 -23.52
CA GLY A 427 6.37 -22.65 -23.59
C GLY A 427 7.66 -22.62 -22.76
N PHE A 428 7.78 -23.43 -21.70
CA PHE A 428 9.02 -23.59 -20.93
C PHE A 428 10.21 -24.06 -21.80
N LEU A 429 9.97 -24.97 -22.75
CA LEU A 429 10.99 -25.43 -23.70
C LEU A 429 11.29 -24.40 -24.80
N ALA A 430 10.41 -23.43 -25.00
CA ALA A 430 10.58 -22.38 -25.99
C ALA A 430 11.34 -21.17 -25.41
N ARG A 431 11.29 -20.92 -24.10
CA ARG A 431 11.99 -19.81 -23.41
C ARG A 431 13.52 -19.96 -23.36
N GLN A 432 14.08 -21.16 -23.53
CA GLN A 432 15.54 -21.34 -23.65
C GLN A 432 16.12 -20.74 -24.95
N GLU A 433 15.30 -20.47 -25.97
CA GLU A 433 15.75 -19.90 -27.26
C GLU A 433 14.89 -18.72 -27.79
N ILE A 434 13.69 -18.47 -27.25
CA ILE A 434 12.86 -17.30 -27.61
C ILE A 434 13.24 -16.15 -26.67
N GLY A 435 13.99 -15.20 -27.22
CA GLY A 435 14.48 -14.02 -26.50
C GLY A 435 13.40 -13.14 -25.88
N ASP A 436 13.86 -12.19 -25.07
CA ASP A 436 13.12 -11.12 -24.39
C ASP A 436 11.87 -10.72 -25.18
N LEU A 437 10.71 -11.27 -24.81
CA LEU A 437 9.45 -10.80 -25.36
C LEU A 437 9.35 -9.32 -24.98
N PRO A 438 9.06 -8.42 -25.93
CA PRO A 438 8.90 -7.01 -25.62
C PRO A 438 7.72 -6.87 -24.67
N LEU A 439 8.02 -6.46 -23.44
CA LEU A 439 7.01 -6.05 -22.46
C LEU A 439 6.36 -4.74 -22.93
N VAL A 440 5.20 -4.41 -22.37
CA VAL A 440 4.45 -3.20 -22.75
C VAL A 440 5.32 -1.96 -22.57
N SER A 441 5.17 -1.01 -23.50
CA SER A 441 5.96 0.22 -23.46
C SER A 441 5.65 1.02 -22.20
N LEU A 442 6.68 1.66 -21.64
CA LEU A 442 6.53 2.66 -20.57
C LEU A 442 6.17 4.05 -21.12
N ASP A 443 6.12 4.20 -22.44
CA ASP A 443 5.92 5.50 -23.09
C ASP A 443 4.55 6.09 -22.75
N ARG A 444 4.56 7.38 -22.41
CA ARG A 444 3.34 8.18 -22.30
C ARG A 444 2.65 8.31 -23.65
N SER A 445 1.35 8.04 -23.69
CA SER A 445 0.50 8.32 -24.85
C SER A 445 0.42 9.84 -25.12
N GLU A 446 0.58 10.25 -26.38
CA GLU A 446 0.40 11.65 -26.80
C GLU A 446 -1.07 12.09 -26.71
N THR A 447 -2.00 11.15 -26.76
CA THR A 447 -3.45 11.41 -26.69
C THR A 447 -4.04 10.72 -25.48
N ILE A 448 -4.69 11.50 -24.62
CA ILE A 448 -5.33 11.00 -23.41
C ILE A 448 -6.69 10.39 -23.77
N ASP A 449 -6.89 9.14 -23.38
CA ASP A 449 -8.19 8.48 -23.39
C ASP A 449 -8.78 8.58 -21.98
N LEU A 450 -9.82 9.40 -21.83
CA LEU A 450 -10.43 9.64 -20.53
C LEU A 450 -11.03 8.36 -19.92
N GLU A 451 -11.51 7.40 -20.73
CA GLU A 451 -12.07 6.15 -20.21
C GLU A 451 -10.96 5.24 -19.67
N GLU A 452 -9.80 5.19 -20.33
CA GLU A 452 -8.63 4.44 -19.84
C GLU A 452 -8.02 5.05 -18.56
N GLU A 453 -8.29 6.33 -18.29
CA GLU A 453 -7.87 7.06 -17.09
C GLU A 453 -8.91 7.00 -15.95
N GLY A 454 -9.94 6.15 -16.09
CA GLY A 454 -10.97 5.97 -15.06
C GLY A 454 -12.02 7.08 -15.01
N ILE A 455 -12.21 7.86 -16.08
CA ILE A 455 -13.25 8.90 -16.15
C ILE A 455 -14.51 8.40 -16.86
N ASP A 456 -15.65 8.45 -16.17
CA ASP A 456 -16.96 8.23 -16.77
C ASP A 456 -17.42 9.50 -17.51
N ILE A 457 -17.16 9.54 -18.81
CA ILE A 457 -17.52 10.67 -19.69
C ILE A 457 -19.03 10.92 -19.72
N GLU A 458 -19.85 9.87 -19.66
CA GLU A 458 -21.31 10.02 -19.69
C GLU A 458 -21.82 10.63 -18.38
N GLN A 459 -21.30 10.18 -17.24
CA GLN A 459 -21.57 10.79 -15.94
C GLN A 459 -21.12 12.26 -15.93
N LEU A 460 -19.97 12.57 -16.51
CA LEU A 460 -19.45 13.93 -16.63
C LEU A 460 -20.37 14.82 -17.47
N ARG A 461 -20.85 14.34 -18.62
CA ARG A 461 -21.82 15.05 -19.48
C ARG A 461 -23.15 15.30 -18.78
N GLU A 462 -23.66 14.31 -18.05
CA GLU A 462 -24.92 14.43 -17.29
C GLU A 462 -24.82 15.52 -16.22
N ARG A 463 -23.73 15.50 -15.43
CA ARG A 463 -23.49 16.46 -14.35
C ARG A 463 -23.34 17.89 -14.86
N LEU A 464 -22.66 18.07 -15.99
CA LEU A 464 -22.48 19.38 -16.61
C LEU A 464 -23.72 19.88 -17.38
N HIS A 465 -24.81 19.11 -17.39
CA HIS A 465 -26.05 19.41 -18.11
C HIS A 465 -25.83 19.64 -19.62
N LEU A 466 -24.79 19.03 -20.17
CA LEU A 466 -24.52 19.02 -21.60
C LEU A 466 -25.47 18.00 -22.21
N GLY A 467 -26.60 18.49 -22.74
CA GLY A 467 -27.65 17.63 -23.29
C GLY A 467 -27.07 16.59 -24.25
N HIS A 468 -27.59 15.36 -24.17
CA HIS A 468 -27.19 14.25 -25.03
C HIS A 468 -27.16 14.73 -26.48
N ARG A 469 -25.99 14.69 -27.11
CA ARG A 469 -25.81 15.07 -28.51
C ARG A 469 -26.56 14.00 -29.32
N ASP A 470 -27.86 14.18 -29.49
CA ASP A 470 -28.65 13.36 -30.42
C ASP A 470 -28.00 13.55 -31.78
N ASP A 471 -27.20 12.56 -32.20
CA ASP A 471 -26.67 12.39 -33.55
C ASP A 471 -27.81 12.06 -34.52
N HIS A 472 -28.83 12.92 -34.54
CA HIS A 472 -29.80 12.96 -35.59
C HIS A 472 -29.16 13.61 -36.81
N LYS A 473 -28.62 12.74 -37.67
CA LYS A 473 -28.37 13.02 -39.09
C LYS A 473 -29.49 13.93 -39.61
N PRO A 474 -29.17 15.11 -40.18
CA PRO A 474 -30.17 16.05 -40.62
C PRO A 474 -30.93 15.43 -41.79
N THR A 475 -32.11 14.88 -41.50
CA THR A 475 -33.04 14.46 -42.53
C THR A 475 -33.64 15.73 -43.12
N GLN A 476 -33.05 16.19 -44.23
CA GLN A 476 -33.67 17.20 -45.07
C GLN A 476 -35.04 16.71 -45.52
N ASN A 477 -36.10 17.14 -44.83
CA ASN A 477 -37.44 17.14 -45.37
C ASN A 477 -37.94 18.58 -45.48
N THR A 478 -37.62 19.16 -46.62
CA THR A 478 -38.39 20.26 -47.21
C THR A 478 -39.85 19.85 -47.32
N THR A 479 -40.75 20.46 -46.54
CA THR A 479 -42.11 20.77 -47.02
C THR A 479 -42.64 22.01 -46.32
N SER A 480 -42.56 23.12 -47.05
CA SER A 480 -43.30 24.35 -46.84
C SER A 480 -44.81 24.10 -46.82
N LYS A 481 -45.51 24.53 -45.76
CA LYS A 481 -46.94 24.92 -45.80
C LYS A 481 -47.32 25.87 -44.64
N GLN A 482 -47.12 27.15 -44.93
CA GLN A 482 -48.13 28.23 -44.88
C GLN A 482 -49.22 28.24 -43.78
N MET A 483 -49.09 29.24 -42.89
CA MET A 483 -50.09 30.13 -42.25
C MET A 483 -51.58 29.74 -42.20
N THR A 484 -52.12 29.75 -40.97
CA THR A 484 -53.30 30.52 -40.47
C THR A 484 -53.29 30.35 -38.94
N ASP A 485 -52.94 31.36 -38.13
CA ASP A 485 -53.80 32.44 -37.60
C ASP A 485 -55.19 31.97 -37.15
N GLU A 486 -55.34 31.69 -35.85
CA GLU A 486 -56.54 32.06 -35.09
C GLU A 486 -56.27 32.00 -33.57
N SER A 487 -56.58 33.13 -32.95
CA SER A 487 -56.50 33.46 -31.54
C SER A 487 -57.71 32.90 -30.80
N GLU A 488 -57.52 32.26 -29.63
CA GLU A 488 -58.52 32.25 -28.54
C GLU A 488 -57.95 31.66 -27.23
N THR A 489 -57.73 32.52 -26.24
CA THR A 489 -57.77 32.19 -24.80
C THR A 489 -59.23 32.18 -24.32
N PRO A 490 -59.60 31.30 -23.37
CA PRO A 490 -59.69 31.80 -21.99
C PRO A 490 -59.36 30.76 -20.88
N ASP A 491 -58.59 31.23 -19.90
CA ASP A 491 -58.85 31.24 -18.45
C ASP A 491 -59.77 30.16 -17.84
N GLN A 492 -59.23 29.33 -16.93
CA GLN A 492 -59.58 29.28 -15.48
C GLN A 492 -59.15 27.98 -14.78
N THR A 493 -58.36 28.16 -13.72
CA THR A 493 -58.31 27.43 -12.44
C THR A 493 -59.22 26.21 -12.23
N ASN A 494 -58.64 25.06 -11.86
CA ASN A 494 -58.91 24.46 -10.55
C ASN A 494 -57.96 23.32 -10.12
N ARG A 495 -57.65 23.41 -8.83
CA ARG A 495 -57.01 22.51 -7.89
C ARG A 495 -57.81 21.21 -7.72
N SER A 496 -57.14 20.06 -7.52
CA SER A 496 -57.38 19.05 -6.44
C SER A 496 -57.09 17.59 -6.87
N GLU A 497 -56.31 16.93 -6.01
CA GLU A 497 -56.45 15.53 -5.53
C GLU A 497 -56.00 14.32 -6.37
N GLN A 498 -54.93 13.71 -5.84
CA GLN A 498 -54.64 12.28 -5.70
C GLN A 498 -55.75 11.29 -6.11
N LYS A 499 -55.35 10.27 -6.90
CA LYS A 499 -55.64 8.86 -6.57
C LYS A 499 -54.83 7.86 -7.38
N LEU A 500 -54.10 7.05 -6.62
CA LEU A 500 -53.73 5.66 -6.89
C LEU A 500 -54.74 4.93 -7.80
N PHE A 501 -54.25 4.27 -8.83
CA PHE A 501 -54.75 2.96 -9.25
C PHE A 501 -53.60 2.03 -9.62
N LYS A 502 -53.46 0.97 -8.81
CA LYS A 502 -52.86 -0.32 -9.17
C LYS A 502 -53.62 -0.91 -10.36
N THR A 503 -52.91 -1.37 -11.38
CA THR A 503 -53.37 -2.53 -12.16
C THR A 503 -52.20 -3.42 -12.57
N VAL A 504 -52.49 -4.71 -12.44
CA VAL A 504 -51.67 -5.91 -12.59
C VAL A 504 -51.39 -6.22 -14.06
N GLY A 505 -50.18 -6.67 -14.34
CA GLY A 505 -49.86 -7.85 -15.17
C GLY A 505 -50.09 -7.77 -16.68
N ALA A 506 -48.98 -7.76 -17.41
CA ALA A 506 -48.87 -8.46 -18.69
C ALA A 506 -47.40 -8.81 -18.94
N ASP A 507 -47.12 -10.12 -18.93
CA ASP A 507 -45.92 -10.74 -19.50
C ASP A 507 -45.77 -10.30 -20.96
N VAL A 508 -44.57 -9.86 -21.34
CA VAL A 508 -44.15 -9.82 -22.75
C VAL A 508 -42.71 -10.32 -22.81
N GLU A 509 -42.57 -11.39 -23.59
CA GLU A 509 -41.37 -12.15 -23.89
C GLU A 509 -40.25 -11.26 -24.46
N GLN A 510 -39.04 -11.45 -23.93
CA GLN A 510 -37.78 -11.03 -24.54
C GLN A 510 -37.63 -11.72 -25.90
N GLN A 511 -37.48 -10.92 -26.95
CA GLN A 511 -36.92 -11.36 -28.22
C GLN A 511 -35.61 -10.60 -28.44
N ASP A 512 -34.51 -11.35 -28.31
CA ASP A 512 -33.19 -10.99 -28.78
C ASP A 512 -33.25 -10.67 -30.28
N THR A 513 -32.95 -9.42 -30.61
CA THR A 513 -32.55 -9.03 -31.96
C THR A 513 -31.10 -8.60 -31.94
N LEU A 514 -30.22 -9.56 -32.23
CA LEU A 514 -28.84 -9.35 -32.67
C LEU A 514 -28.83 -8.35 -33.83
N SER A 515 -28.30 -7.16 -33.58
CA SER A 515 -27.90 -6.24 -34.64
C SER A 515 -26.40 -6.40 -34.88
N ASN A 516 -26.07 -6.91 -36.06
CA ASN A 516 -24.74 -6.84 -36.63
C ASN A 516 -24.43 -5.39 -36.97
N ASP A 517 -23.38 -4.82 -36.38
CA ASP A 517 -22.62 -3.76 -37.03
C ASP A 517 -21.13 -3.77 -36.61
N SER A 518 -20.29 -3.95 -37.64
CA SER A 518 -19.02 -3.23 -37.85
C SER A 518 -17.94 -3.26 -36.75
N ILE A 519 -17.25 -4.40 -36.61
CA ILE A 519 -15.89 -4.44 -36.03
C ILE A 519 -14.90 -3.90 -37.07
N THR A 520 -14.17 -2.84 -36.71
CA THR A 520 -12.95 -2.41 -37.42
C THR A 520 -11.73 -2.98 -36.68
N PRO A 521 -10.70 -3.50 -37.39
CA PRO A 521 -9.61 -4.22 -36.73
C PRO A 521 -8.40 -3.32 -36.43
N LYS A 522 -8.13 -3.11 -35.14
CA LYS A 522 -6.83 -2.79 -34.53
C LYS A 522 -6.93 -3.33 -33.09
N GLY A 523 -6.00 -4.06 -32.50
CA GLY A 523 -4.72 -4.59 -32.92
C GLY A 523 -4.12 -5.17 -31.65
N LEU A 524 -4.37 -6.45 -31.36
CA LEU A 524 -3.66 -7.23 -30.35
C LEU A 524 -3.82 -8.69 -30.77
N VAL A 525 -2.70 -9.28 -31.20
CA VAL A 525 -2.61 -10.71 -31.42
C VAL A 525 -2.04 -11.26 -30.12
N SER A 526 -2.91 -11.74 -29.24
CA SER A 526 -2.47 -12.43 -28.03
C SER A 526 -1.63 -13.66 -28.41
N ALA A 527 -0.58 -13.95 -27.64
CA ALA A 527 0.25 -15.14 -27.81
C ALA A 527 -0.59 -16.45 -27.76
N ARG A 528 -1.75 -16.43 -27.07
CA ARG A 528 -2.74 -17.52 -27.06
C ARG A 528 -3.38 -17.80 -28.42
N ALA A 529 -3.53 -16.81 -29.30
CA ALA A 529 -4.16 -17.00 -30.61
C ALA A 529 -3.27 -17.78 -31.61
N TRP A 530 -1.95 -17.79 -31.40
CA TRP A 530 -1.01 -18.49 -32.30
C TRP A 530 -0.92 -20.00 -32.08
N ASN A 531 -1.11 -20.47 -30.85
CA ASN A 531 -1.03 -21.91 -30.55
C ASN A 531 -2.26 -22.71 -30.99
N GLY A 532 -3.39 -22.03 -31.29
CA GLY A 532 -4.61 -22.68 -31.80
C GLY A 532 -4.63 -22.95 -33.32
N LEU A 533 -3.71 -22.37 -34.08
CA LEU A 533 -3.77 -22.37 -35.57
C LEU A 533 -2.71 -23.24 -36.26
N SER A 534 -1.77 -23.84 -35.51
CA SER A 534 -0.71 -24.70 -36.06
C SER A 534 -1.02 -26.21 -36.05
N GLY A 535 -2.24 -26.60 -35.66
CA GLY A 535 -2.67 -28.00 -35.50
C GLY A 535 -3.56 -28.60 -36.61
N GLN A 536 -3.73 -27.95 -37.77
CA GLN A 536 -4.52 -28.51 -38.88
C GLN A 536 -3.89 -28.18 -40.23
N GLU A 537 -2.97 -29.04 -40.69
CA GLU A 537 -2.86 -29.44 -42.09
C GLU A 537 -1.76 -30.50 -42.27
N ALA A 538 -2.13 -31.78 -42.15
CA ALA A 538 -1.46 -32.85 -42.90
C ALA A 538 -2.31 -34.13 -42.98
N THR A 539 -2.80 -34.37 -44.20
CA THR A 539 -3.08 -35.67 -44.82
C THR A 539 -4.36 -36.43 -44.48
N GLN A 540 -5.37 -36.17 -45.32
CA GLN A 540 -6.30 -37.20 -45.80
C GLN A 540 -5.54 -38.26 -46.62
N SER A 541 -5.76 -39.54 -46.32
CA SER A 541 -5.66 -40.64 -47.29
C SER A 541 -6.68 -41.71 -46.91
N SER A 542 -7.47 -42.08 -47.91
CA SER A 542 -8.60 -42.99 -47.86
C SER A 542 -8.21 -44.45 -47.66
N ASP A 543 -9.15 -45.23 -47.08
CA ASP A 543 -9.78 -46.42 -47.67
C ASP A 543 -9.94 -47.65 -46.74
N THR A 544 -11.23 -47.98 -46.55
CA THR A 544 -11.88 -49.31 -46.59
C THR A 544 -11.84 -50.27 -45.39
N GLU A 545 -13.07 -50.60 -44.98
CA GLU A 545 -13.62 -51.76 -44.25
C GLU A 545 -12.71 -52.98 -43.99
N THR A 546 -12.79 -53.56 -42.78
CA THR A 546 -13.47 -54.86 -42.51
C THR A 546 -13.36 -55.32 -41.05
N HIS A 547 -14.44 -55.98 -40.59
CA HIS A 547 -14.65 -56.78 -39.37
C HIS A 547 -13.45 -57.54 -38.77
N GLN A 548 -13.41 -57.65 -37.44
CA GLN A 548 -13.59 -58.95 -36.75
C GLN A 548 -13.77 -58.83 -35.22
N GLU A 549 -14.74 -59.60 -34.73
CA GLU A 549 -15.03 -59.97 -33.34
C GLU A 549 -13.96 -60.88 -32.71
N ASP A 550 -14.14 -61.13 -31.40
CA ASP A 550 -13.54 -62.16 -30.51
C ASP A 550 -12.60 -61.55 -29.46
N SER A 551 -12.65 -61.85 -28.16
CA SER A 551 -13.51 -62.68 -27.30
C SER A 551 -12.92 -62.57 -25.87
N ASP A 552 -13.78 -62.47 -24.86
CA ASP A 552 -13.54 -62.81 -23.43
C ASP A 552 -12.99 -64.27 -23.23
N PRO A 553 -12.72 -64.83 -22.02
CA PRO A 553 -12.44 -64.28 -20.67
C PRO A 553 -11.31 -65.06 -19.90
N GLU A 554 -11.18 -64.79 -18.58
CA GLU A 554 -10.90 -65.71 -17.44
C GLU A 554 -9.66 -65.47 -16.55
N ASP A 555 -9.97 -65.05 -15.31
CA ASP A 555 -9.60 -65.62 -14.00
C ASP A 555 -8.23 -66.28 -13.76
N HIS A 556 -7.53 -65.80 -12.72
CA HIS A 556 -7.24 -66.64 -11.53
C HIS A 556 -6.66 -65.87 -10.32
N ASP A 557 -7.39 -65.96 -9.21
CA ASP A 557 -6.99 -66.08 -7.80
C ASP A 557 -5.50 -66.34 -7.47
N GLN A 558 -4.95 -65.65 -6.44
CA GLN A 558 -4.56 -66.28 -5.15
C GLN A 558 -3.99 -65.31 -4.07
N LYS A 559 -4.72 -65.25 -2.95
CA LYS A 559 -4.32 -65.19 -1.52
C LYS A 559 -2.82 -65.22 -1.13
N SER A 560 -2.47 -64.40 -0.11
CA SER A 560 -1.77 -64.74 1.17
C SER A 560 -1.64 -63.47 2.04
N GLN A 561 -2.48 -63.24 3.07
CA GLN A 561 -2.26 -63.47 4.52
C GLN A 561 -0.93 -63.02 5.17
N ALA A 562 -1.05 -61.94 5.96
CA ALA A 562 -0.63 -61.69 7.35
C ALA A 562 0.84 -61.89 7.80
N THR A 563 1.39 -60.84 8.41
CA THR A 563 1.90 -60.84 9.81
C THR A 563 2.10 -59.43 10.34
N GLU A 564 1.56 -59.20 11.54
CA GLU A 564 1.79 -58.07 12.45
C GLU A 564 3.24 -58.05 12.98
N SER A 565 3.77 -56.86 13.29
CA SER A 565 4.63 -56.70 14.46
C SER A 565 4.73 -55.24 14.89
N ASP A 566 4.18 -54.98 16.07
CA ASP A 566 4.51 -53.86 16.95
C ASP A 566 6.01 -53.83 17.27
N THR A 567 6.58 -52.64 17.49
CA THR A 567 7.37 -52.36 18.70
C THR A 567 7.76 -50.88 18.79
N ALA A 568 7.17 -50.20 19.78
CA ALA A 568 7.70 -49.01 20.39
C ALA A 568 8.72 -49.38 21.48
N SER A 569 9.79 -48.60 21.64
CA SER A 569 10.40 -48.35 22.96
C SER A 569 11.33 -47.15 22.94
N ALA A 570 11.11 -46.33 23.95
CA ALA A 570 11.82 -45.11 24.28
C ALA A 570 13.03 -45.37 25.21
N THR A 571 13.93 -44.38 25.22
CA THR A 571 14.77 -43.89 26.34
C THR A 571 15.43 -44.88 27.31
N LYS A 572 16.77 -44.82 27.38
CA LYS A 572 17.49 -44.51 28.63
C LYS A 572 18.98 -44.23 28.39
N ALA A 573 19.41 -43.05 28.83
CA ALA A 573 20.80 -42.70 29.08
C ALA A 573 21.16 -43.05 30.53
N GLU A 574 22.32 -43.67 30.75
CA GLU A 574 22.98 -43.77 32.06
C GLU A 574 24.49 -43.59 31.85
N THR A 575 25.00 -42.47 32.38
CA THR A 575 26.21 -42.30 33.21
C THR A 575 27.42 -43.21 32.99
N GLU A 576 28.56 -42.60 32.66
CA GLU A 576 29.84 -42.93 33.28
C GLU A 576 30.61 -41.64 33.61
N ASP A 577 31.34 -41.72 34.71
CA ASP A 577 31.88 -40.66 35.54
C ASP A 577 33.41 -40.72 35.51
N SER A 578 34.06 -39.59 35.81
CA SER A 578 35.46 -39.43 36.26
C SER A 578 36.62 -39.61 35.26
N GLU A 579 37.40 -38.54 35.04
CA GLU A 579 38.73 -38.35 35.65
C GLU A 579 39.40 -37.02 35.25
N VAL A 580 39.61 -36.16 36.26
CA VAL A 580 40.83 -35.40 36.62
C VAL A 580 41.81 -34.98 35.50
N GLU A 581 41.98 -33.65 35.31
CA GLU A 581 43.25 -32.91 35.50
C GLU A 581 43.09 -31.40 35.19
N GLU A 582 43.23 -30.57 36.22
CA GLU A 582 43.69 -29.17 36.16
C GLU A 582 45.22 -29.16 36.41
N PRO A 583 45.99 -28.03 36.30
CA PRO A 583 45.64 -26.64 35.93
C PRO A 583 46.69 -25.94 35.02
N ALA A 584 46.39 -24.71 34.57
CA ALA A 584 47.37 -23.60 34.56
C ALA A 584 46.69 -22.25 34.32
N THR A 585 46.44 -21.50 35.40
CA THR A 585 46.13 -20.07 35.39
C THR A 585 47.43 -19.26 35.44
N VAL A 586 47.52 -18.24 34.58
CA VAL A 586 48.50 -17.15 34.69
C VAL A 586 47.78 -15.92 35.22
N ARG A 587 48.37 -15.37 36.29
CA ARG A 587 48.05 -14.12 36.97
C ARG A 587 48.33 -12.92 36.06
N ASP A 588 47.55 -11.86 36.21
CA ASP A 588 48.12 -10.55 36.55
C ASP A 588 47.13 -9.77 37.42
N ASP A 589 47.72 -9.03 38.34
CA ASP A 589 47.21 -8.42 39.57
C ASP A 589 47.56 -6.93 39.45
N ASP A 590 46.61 -6.00 39.64
CA ASP A 590 46.94 -4.65 40.13
C ASP A 590 45.73 -3.86 40.67
N THR A 591 45.54 -3.96 41.99
CA THR A 591 45.64 -2.88 43.00
C THR A 591 44.85 -1.54 42.86
N ILE A 592 43.69 -1.44 43.56
CA ILE A 592 43.28 -0.49 44.67
C ILE A 592 43.33 1.05 44.41
N PRO A 593 42.32 1.90 44.80
CA PRO A 593 41.96 2.13 46.22
C PRO A 593 40.50 2.41 46.68
N THR A 594 40.19 1.85 47.87
CA THR A 594 39.55 2.40 49.10
C THR A 594 38.55 3.57 49.01
N GLU A 595 37.42 3.59 49.73
CA GLU A 595 37.34 3.78 51.19
C GLU A 595 35.98 3.35 51.82
N ASP A 596 36.11 2.83 53.05
CA ASP A 596 35.29 2.88 54.27
C ASP A 596 33.76 2.67 54.27
N THR A 597 33.23 1.57 54.85
CA THR A 597 33.12 1.17 56.28
C THR A 597 31.83 1.68 56.94
N GLN A 598 30.86 0.78 57.15
CA GLN A 598 30.28 0.59 58.49
C GLN A 598 29.66 -0.79 58.69
N VAL A 599 29.96 -1.33 59.87
CA VAL A 599 29.77 -2.69 60.38
C VAL A 599 28.63 -2.68 61.40
N THR A 600 27.77 -3.71 61.41
CA THR A 600 27.32 -4.39 62.65
C THR A 600 26.75 -5.81 62.37
N THR A 601 27.60 -6.81 62.59
CA THR A 601 27.44 -8.05 63.40
C THR A 601 26.13 -8.85 63.48
N ASP A 602 26.25 -10.12 63.04
CA ASP A 602 26.02 -11.42 63.71
C ASP A 602 24.68 -11.81 64.37
N THR A 603 24.05 -12.90 63.88
CA THR A 603 23.83 -14.18 64.61
C THR A 603 23.32 -15.29 63.66
N VAL A 604 24.14 -16.33 63.38
CA VAL A 604 24.03 -17.76 63.81
C VAL A 604 22.81 -18.57 63.28
N ASP A 605 23.16 -19.57 62.46
CA ASP A 605 22.57 -20.92 62.22
C ASP A 605 21.16 -21.23 62.74
N GLU A 606 20.31 -21.77 61.85
CA GLU A 606 19.77 -23.13 62.04
C GLU A 606 19.16 -23.70 60.74
N LYS A 607 19.59 -24.93 60.40
CA LYS A 607 18.97 -25.81 59.41
C LYS A 607 17.53 -26.12 59.80
N ASN A 608 16.61 -26.03 58.84
CA ASN A 608 15.47 -26.93 58.76
C ASN A 608 15.10 -27.20 57.30
N SER A 609 15.24 -28.46 56.93
CA SER A 609 14.49 -29.13 55.87
C SER A 609 13.01 -29.16 56.26
N ASP A 610 12.10 -28.76 55.36
CA ASP A 610 10.93 -29.57 54.97
C ASP A 610 9.98 -28.81 54.04
N GLU A 611 9.52 -29.55 53.03
CA GLU A 611 8.21 -29.51 52.35
C GLU A 611 7.78 -28.32 51.47
N ARG A 612 7.80 -28.62 50.16
CA ARG A 612 6.92 -28.11 49.09
C ARG A 612 5.55 -27.59 49.57
N ILE A 613 5.29 -26.33 49.29
CA ILE A 613 4.04 -25.86 48.68
C ILE A 613 4.46 -24.84 47.61
N HIS A 614 4.18 -25.11 46.33
CA HIS A 614 4.24 -24.10 45.27
C HIS A 614 3.22 -23.01 45.62
N GLY A 615 3.67 -21.92 46.24
CA GLY A 615 2.95 -20.67 46.17
C GLY A 615 3.04 -20.22 44.72
N ALA A 616 1.89 -20.03 44.07
CA ALA A 616 1.86 -19.31 42.81
C ALA A 616 2.46 -17.93 43.09
N GLU A 617 3.64 -17.65 42.55
CA GLU A 617 4.11 -16.29 42.42
C GLU A 617 3.06 -15.59 41.57
N SER A 618 2.30 -14.70 42.21
CA SER A 618 1.33 -13.86 41.54
C SER A 618 2.12 -13.02 40.53
N ALA A 619 1.96 -13.36 39.24
CA ALA A 619 2.55 -12.61 38.15
C ALA A 619 2.03 -11.17 38.24
N GLN A 620 2.93 -10.26 38.57
CA GLN A 620 2.68 -8.83 38.59
C GLN A 620 3.11 -8.31 37.23
N PHE A 621 2.21 -7.68 36.50
CA PHE A 621 2.52 -7.06 35.21
C PHE A 621 2.34 -5.54 35.31
N SER A 622 3.06 -4.80 34.48
CA SER A 622 3.15 -3.34 34.51
C SER A 622 2.60 -2.78 33.22
N LEU A 623 1.78 -1.73 33.31
CA LEU A 623 1.23 -1.03 32.16
C LEU A 623 1.72 0.41 32.16
N GLU A 624 2.17 0.89 31.00
CA GLU A 624 2.47 2.30 30.81
C GLU A 624 1.18 3.06 30.50
N ALA A 625 0.77 3.98 31.38
CA ALA A 625 -0.42 4.79 31.20
C ALA A 625 -0.07 6.28 31.10
N ASP A 626 -0.93 7.04 30.42
CA ASP A 626 -0.74 8.48 30.23
C ASP A 626 -0.69 9.19 31.61
N PRO A 627 0.42 9.89 31.92
CA PRO A 627 0.58 10.61 33.18
C PRO A 627 -0.55 11.61 33.48
N LEU A 628 -1.16 12.21 32.45
CA LEU A 628 -2.27 13.15 32.64
C LEU A 628 -3.56 12.43 33.03
N LEU A 629 -3.83 11.26 32.44
CA LEU A 629 -4.96 10.43 32.83
C LEU A 629 -4.79 9.96 34.28
N LEU A 630 -3.60 9.53 34.67
CA LEU A 630 -3.33 9.12 36.05
C LEU A 630 -3.48 10.27 37.05
N ALA A 631 -3.08 11.50 36.69
CA ALA A 631 -3.31 12.67 37.52
C ALA A 631 -4.80 13.00 37.68
N LEU A 632 -5.61 12.81 36.63
CA LEU A 632 -7.06 12.94 36.70
C LEU A 632 -7.67 11.86 37.59
N VAL A 633 -7.23 10.61 37.45
CA VAL A 633 -7.64 9.50 38.32
C VAL A 633 -7.28 9.78 39.78
N GLU A 634 -6.07 10.25 40.08
CA GLU A 634 -5.66 10.60 41.45
C GLU A 634 -6.60 11.65 42.05
N ARG A 635 -7.03 12.61 41.24
CA ARG A 635 -7.96 13.67 41.65
C ARG A 635 -9.39 13.15 41.89
N GLU A 636 -9.89 12.26 41.04
CA GLU A 636 -11.24 11.68 41.15
C GLU A 636 -11.33 10.65 42.28
N VAL A 637 -10.35 9.77 42.38
CA VAL A 637 -10.30 8.68 43.38
C VAL A 637 -10.03 9.21 44.79
N GLY A 638 -9.39 10.38 44.92
CA GLY A 638 -9.16 11.07 46.18
C GLY A 638 -8.25 10.30 47.14
N ALA A 639 -8.83 9.49 48.04
CA ALA A 639 -8.09 8.68 49.02
C ALA A 639 -8.01 7.18 48.65
N GLY A 640 -8.60 6.78 47.52
CA GLY A 640 -8.49 5.41 47.00
C GLY A 640 -7.16 5.14 46.29
N SER A 641 -6.96 3.90 45.85
CA SER A 641 -5.75 3.49 45.11
C SER A 641 -5.95 3.71 43.61
N ILE A 642 -4.98 4.36 42.95
CA ILE A 642 -4.93 4.49 41.50
C ILE A 642 -4.93 3.11 40.83
N GLU A 643 -4.14 2.16 41.36
CA GLU A 643 -4.10 0.77 40.88
C GLU A 643 -5.50 0.13 40.87
N ALA A 644 -6.28 0.34 41.95
CA ALA A 644 -7.61 -0.24 42.05
C ALA A 644 -8.56 0.36 41.00
N PHE A 645 -8.50 1.68 40.78
CA PHE A 645 -9.30 2.34 39.76
C PHE A 645 -8.95 1.83 38.36
N VAL A 646 -7.66 1.83 38.00
CA VAL A 646 -7.19 1.34 36.68
C VAL A 646 -7.60 -0.12 36.47
N THR A 647 -7.46 -0.97 37.49
CA THR A 647 -7.90 -2.37 37.44
C THR A 647 -9.40 -2.49 37.16
N GLU A 648 -10.22 -1.72 37.87
CA GLU A 648 -11.69 -1.73 37.71
C GLU A 648 -12.11 -1.17 36.34
N SER A 649 -11.45 -0.11 35.86
CA SER A 649 -11.67 0.48 34.53
C SER A 649 -11.38 -0.53 33.42
N ILE A 650 -10.21 -1.17 33.45
CA ILE A 650 -9.82 -2.19 32.46
C ILE A 650 -10.80 -3.35 32.47
N GLN A 651 -11.18 -3.84 33.65
CA GLN A 651 -12.13 -4.94 33.75
C GLN A 651 -13.49 -4.57 33.16
N ALA A 652 -14.04 -3.41 33.53
CA ALA A 652 -15.33 -2.96 33.03
C ALA A 652 -15.30 -2.73 31.51
N TYR A 653 -14.18 -2.22 31.00
CA TYR A 653 -13.97 -1.97 29.58
C TYR A 653 -13.90 -3.29 28.78
N LEU A 654 -13.14 -4.28 29.26
CA LEU A 654 -13.12 -5.62 28.69
C LEU A 654 -14.50 -6.28 28.70
N GLU A 655 -15.26 -6.14 29.78
CA GLU A 655 -16.63 -6.65 29.85
C GLU A 655 -17.56 -5.99 28.82
N ALA A 656 -17.41 -4.68 28.60
CA ALA A 656 -18.14 -3.96 27.57
C ALA A 656 -17.76 -4.45 26.17
N LEU A 657 -16.46 -4.49 25.88
CA LEU A 657 -15.88 -4.95 24.61
C LEU A 657 -16.31 -6.38 24.27
N LEU A 658 -16.23 -7.31 25.22
CA LEU A 658 -16.64 -8.70 25.02
C LEU A 658 -18.16 -8.86 24.79
N ARG A 659 -18.96 -7.91 25.26
CA ARG A 659 -20.42 -7.94 25.10
C ARG A 659 -20.87 -7.37 23.76
N THR A 660 -20.23 -6.30 23.29
CA THR A 660 -20.60 -5.60 22.05
C THR A 660 -19.82 -6.10 20.85
N GLY A 661 -18.61 -6.63 21.05
CA GLY A 661 -17.67 -6.97 19.98
C GLY A 661 -16.92 -5.75 19.41
N GLU A 662 -17.17 -4.57 19.94
CA GLU A 662 -16.60 -3.29 19.50
C GLU A 662 -16.25 -2.42 20.73
N PRO A 663 -15.17 -1.61 20.67
CA PRO A 663 -14.82 -0.66 21.72
C PRO A 663 -15.99 0.30 22.00
N PRO A 664 -16.25 0.67 23.27
CA PRO A 664 -17.20 1.74 23.57
C PRO A 664 -16.91 3.03 22.78
N GLU A 665 -17.95 3.65 22.21
CA GLU A 665 -17.80 4.86 21.37
C GLU A 665 -17.02 5.98 22.10
N GLY A 666 -16.10 6.63 21.38
CA GLY A 666 -15.36 7.80 21.87
C GLY A 666 -14.18 7.50 22.80
N THR A 667 -13.69 6.26 22.83
CA THR A 667 -12.63 5.83 23.76
C THR A 667 -11.31 5.42 23.09
N VAL A 668 -11.29 5.33 21.75
CA VAL A 668 -10.08 5.07 20.97
C VAL A 668 -9.42 6.41 20.65
N GLY A 669 -8.26 6.67 21.26
CA GLY A 669 -7.47 7.89 21.06
C GLY A 669 -6.82 8.43 22.33
N SER A 670 -5.80 9.28 22.17
CA SER A 670 -5.19 10.01 23.28
C SER A 670 -6.10 11.15 23.77
N LEU A 671 -5.87 11.65 24.98
CA LEU A 671 -6.65 12.78 25.51
C LEU A 671 -6.37 14.04 24.68
N GLU A 672 -7.27 14.36 23.75
CA GLU A 672 -7.15 15.53 22.88
C GLU A 672 -7.57 16.81 23.61
N PHE A 673 -6.80 17.88 23.39
CA PHE A 673 -7.09 19.22 23.92
C PHE A 673 -7.48 20.14 22.77
N ASP A 674 -8.75 20.51 22.67
CA ASP A 674 -9.16 21.62 21.82
C ASP A 674 -9.00 22.94 22.58
N VAL A 675 -7.98 23.72 22.20
CA VAL A 675 -7.65 25.00 22.84
C VAL A 675 -8.35 26.13 22.10
N THR A 676 -9.57 26.48 22.53
CA THR A 676 -10.27 27.64 21.97
C THR A 676 -9.76 28.95 22.58
N ALA A 677 -8.83 29.61 21.90
CA ALA A 677 -8.30 30.92 22.27
C ALA A 677 -8.67 32.01 21.24
N GLY A 678 -8.72 33.27 21.68
CA GLY A 678 -8.88 34.39 20.75
C GLY A 678 -7.62 34.56 19.90
N THR A 679 -7.75 35.01 18.64
CA THR A 679 -6.69 35.05 17.61
C THR A 679 -5.33 35.58 18.09
N ARG A 680 -5.31 36.59 18.97
CA ARG A 680 -4.05 37.15 19.50
C ARG A 680 -3.35 36.27 20.53
N LEU A 681 -4.14 35.49 21.28
CA LEU A 681 -3.61 34.54 22.26
C LEU A 681 -3.17 33.26 21.54
N THR A 682 -3.92 32.80 20.53
CA THR A 682 -3.52 31.69 19.66
C THR A 682 -2.17 31.95 19.01
N GLN A 683 -2.00 33.11 18.35
CA GLN A 683 -0.71 33.50 17.74
C GLN A 683 0.44 33.61 18.77
N ALA A 684 0.15 34.04 19.99
CA ALA A 684 1.16 34.13 21.04
C ALA A 684 1.55 32.75 21.60
N LEU A 685 0.61 31.80 21.61
CA LEU A 685 0.87 30.44 22.04
C LEU A 685 1.58 29.63 20.94
N GLU A 686 1.18 29.78 19.67
CA GLU A 686 1.87 29.18 18.52
C GLU A 686 3.33 29.65 18.43
N SER A 687 3.59 30.94 18.66
CA SER A 687 4.97 31.44 18.74
C SER A 687 5.77 30.84 19.90
N ALA A 688 5.12 30.44 21.00
CA ALA A 688 5.79 29.78 22.12
C ALA A 688 6.03 28.28 21.85
N VAL A 689 5.12 27.64 21.10
CA VAL A 689 5.25 26.26 20.62
C VAL A 689 6.51 26.11 19.77
N GLU A 690 6.74 27.05 18.84
CA GLU A 690 7.95 27.08 17.99
C GLU A 690 9.24 27.30 18.80
N ASP A 691 9.20 28.19 19.80
CA ASP A 691 10.38 28.53 20.60
C ASP A 691 10.82 27.41 21.56
N ASP A 692 9.87 26.60 22.06
CA ASP A 692 10.12 25.53 23.03
C ASP A 692 10.25 24.13 22.38
N GLY A 693 10.18 24.04 21.05
CA GLY A 693 10.42 22.80 20.30
C GLY A 693 9.28 21.79 20.40
N HIS A 694 8.04 22.26 20.49
CA HIS A 694 6.86 21.40 20.46
C HIS A 694 6.27 21.34 19.05
N ASP A 695 5.80 20.17 18.64
CA ASP A 695 5.26 19.97 17.28
C ASP A 695 3.82 20.49 17.11
N SER A 696 3.15 20.83 18.21
CA SER A 696 1.80 21.38 18.19
C SER A 696 1.44 22.14 19.48
N LEU A 697 0.43 23.00 19.38
CA LEU A 697 -0.17 23.66 20.55
C LEU A 697 -0.70 22.64 21.57
N SER A 698 -1.25 21.52 21.10
CA SER A 698 -1.71 20.43 21.95
C SER A 698 -0.55 19.78 22.70
N SER A 699 0.58 19.52 22.03
CA SER A 699 1.81 18.99 22.68
C SER A 699 2.38 19.95 23.72
N PHE A 700 2.40 21.25 23.41
CA PHE A 700 2.83 22.30 24.34
C PHE A 700 1.92 22.38 25.58
N VAL A 701 0.59 22.41 25.39
CA VAL A 701 -0.38 22.44 26.50
C VAL A 701 -0.31 21.16 27.31
N ARG A 702 -0.17 20.00 26.65
CA ARG A 702 0.00 18.70 27.30
C ARG A 702 1.23 18.72 28.21
N THR A 703 2.37 19.15 27.71
CA THR A 703 3.62 19.26 28.48
C THR A 703 3.48 20.23 29.65
N ALA A 704 2.91 21.41 29.42
CA ALA A 704 2.69 22.40 30.47
C ALA A 704 1.74 21.89 31.58
N LEU A 705 0.71 21.10 31.23
CA LEU A 705 -0.18 20.48 32.19
C LEU A 705 0.52 19.36 32.97
N THR A 706 1.33 18.54 32.31
CA THR A 706 2.15 17.50 32.96
C THR A 706 3.09 18.12 33.99
N ASP A 707 3.80 19.18 33.61
CA ASP A 707 4.69 19.93 34.50
C ASP A 707 3.94 20.57 35.68
N LEU A 708 2.76 21.13 35.44
CA LEU A 708 1.94 21.76 36.48
C LEU A 708 1.41 20.73 37.48
N LEU A 709 1.05 19.54 37.00
CA LEU A 709 0.57 18.44 37.83
C LEU A 709 1.72 17.70 38.54
N GLY A 710 2.96 17.98 38.15
CA GLY A 710 4.16 17.40 38.76
C GLY A 710 4.32 15.91 38.49
N THR A 711 3.73 15.42 37.40
CA THR A 711 3.83 14.02 36.99
C THR A 711 5.09 13.81 36.15
N THR A 712 5.81 12.73 36.42
CA THR A 712 6.96 12.32 35.60
C THR A 712 6.46 11.47 34.43
N ALA A 713 7.00 11.69 33.22
CA ALA A 713 6.73 10.84 32.06
C ALA A 713 7.06 9.37 32.36
N GLY A 714 6.21 8.44 31.88
CA GLY A 714 6.37 6.99 32.03
C GLY A 714 5.96 6.45 33.40
N THR A 715 4.75 6.77 33.87
CA THR A 715 4.27 6.20 35.15
C THR A 715 3.69 4.80 34.89
N GLU A 716 4.55 3.80 35.06
CA GLU A 716 4.16 2.40 35.10
C GLU A 716 3.17 2.14 36.25
N VAL A 717 1.97 1.67 35.92
CA VAL A 717 0.99 1.18 36.89
C VAL A 717 1.13 -0.32 37.00
N SER A 718 1.62 -0.77 38.15
CA SER A 718 1.77 -2.19 38.40
C SER A 718 0.46 -2.79 38.91
N LEU A 719 -0.08 -3.75 38.18
CA LEU A 719 -1.33 -4.43 38.52
C LEU A 719 -1.02 -5.76 39.21
N SER A 720 -1.35 -5.83 40.51
CA SER A 720 -1.07 -7.01 41.33
C SER A 720 -2.30 -7.93 41.54
N ASP A 721 -3.48 -7.53 41.05
CA ASP A 721 -4.74 -8.25 41.26
C ASP A 721 -5.09 -9.18 40.07
N HIS A 722 -5.47 -10.42 40.35
CA HIS A 722 -5.83 -11.46 39.37
C HIS A 722 -7.15 -11.20 38.61
N ARG A 723 -7.67 -9.99 38.68
CA ARG A 723 -8.95 -9.60 38.07
C ARG A 723 -8.83 -9.26 36.60
N VAL A 724 -7.64 -8.84 36.19
CA VAL A 724 -7.33 -8.50 34.81
C VAL A 724 -6.39 -9.57 34.27
N ASP A 725 -6.85 -10.29 33.24
CA ASP A 725 -6.04 -11.27 32.53
C ASP A 725 -5.26 -10.53 31.44
N GLU A 726 -3.93 -10.44 31.60
CA GLU A 726 -3.01 -9.81 30.65
C GLU A 726 -3.25 -10.31 29.22
N ARG A 727 -3.57 -11.60 29.06
CA ARG A 727 -3.84 -12.20 27.74
C ARG A 727 -5.09 -11.66 27.07
N LEU A 728 -6.07 -11.17 27.83
CA LEU A 728 -7.26 -10.54 27.26
C LEU A 728 -6.97 -9.11 26.80
N ILE A 729 -6.04 -8.40 27.46
CA ILE A 729 -5.54 -7.11 26.97
C ILE A 729 -4.74 -7.35 25.70
N GLU A 730 -3.78 -8.28 25.71
CA GLU A 730 -2.98 -8.64 24.53
C GLU A 730 -3.86 -9.05 23.35
N ALA A 731 -4.91 -9.86 23.60
CA ALA A 731 -5.85 -10.25 22.55
C ALA A 731 -6.72 -9.09 22.04
N ALA A 732 -7.00 -8.09 22.87
CA ALA A 732 -7.73 -6.90 22.45
C ALA A 732 -6.84 -5.95 21.64
N VAL A 733 -5.56 -5.84 22.01
CA VAL A 733 -4.53 -5.07 21.28
C VAL A 733 -4.23 -5.72 19.93
N ALA A 734 -4.08 -7.05 19.89
CA ALA A 734 -3.85 -7.80 18.64
C ALA A 734 -5.05 -7.86 17.68
N ASN A 735 -6.13 -7.12 17.96
CA ASN A 735 -7.31 -7.05 17.10
C ASN A 735 -7.43 -5.63 16.55
N ASP A 736 -6.94 -5.42 15.33
CA ASP A 736 -6.85 -4.10 14.68
C ASP A 736 -8.20 -3.38 14.55
N LYS A 737 -9.32 -4.13 14.57
CA LYS A 737 -10.67 -3.53 14.61
C LYS A 737 -10.94 -2.74 15.87
N HIS A 738 -10.11 -2.89 16.90
CA HIS A 738 -10.26 -2.19 18.17
C HIS A 738 -9.40 -0.92 18.25
N GLY A 739 -8.40 -0.76 17.37
CA GLY A 739 -7.58 0.46 17.25
C GLY A 739 -6.67 0.73 18.44
N PHE A 740 -6.09 -0.31 19.06
CA PHE A 740 -5.11 -0.16 20.14
C PHE A 740 -3.75 -0.66 19.66
N ASP A 741 -2.72 0.19 19.75
CA ASP A 741 -1.37 -0.17 19.31
C ASP A 741 -0.58 -0.85 20.44
N THR A 742 -0.86 -0.48 21.70
CA THR A 742 -0.18 -1.05 22.89
C THR A 742 -1.16 -1.39 24.01
N PRO A 743 -0.76 -2.26 24.97
CA PRO A 743 -1.50 -2.45 26.22
C PRO A 743 -1.70 -1.15 27.02
N GLY A 744 -0.80 -0.17 26.85
CA GLY A 744 -0.92 1.17 27.43
C GLY A 744 -2.07 1.96 26.82
N ASP A 745 -2.25 1.89 25.49
CA ASP A 745 -3.36 2.56 24.80
C ASP A 745 -4.71 1.97 25.20
N PHE A 746 -4.76 0.64 25.34
CA PHE A 746 -5.93 -0.04 25.89
C PHE A 746 -6.25 0.44 27.31
N ALA A 747 -5.24 0.55 28.18
CA ALA A 747 -5.42 1.04 29.54
C ALA A 747 -5.89 2.50 29.57
N ASN A 748 -5.33 3.35 28.70
CA ASN A 748 -5.71 4.76 28.55
C ASN A 748 -7.17 4.90 28.11
N ALA A 749 -7.59 4.11 27.12
CA ALA A 749 -8.98 4.04 26.65
C ALA A 749 -9.95 3.62 27.76
N ALA A 750 -9.57 2.59 28.53
CA ALA A 750 -10.37 2.12 29.66
C ALA A 750 -10.51 3.18 30.77
N ILE A 751 -9.43 3.89 31.09
CA ILE A 751 -9.43 4.98 32.08
C ILE A 751 -10.30 6.15 31.58
N LEU A 752 -10.13 6.55 30.33
CA LEU A 752 -10.93 7.61 29.67
C LEU A 752 -12.42 7.28 29.72
N TRP A 753 -12.77 6.05 29.35
CA TRP A 753 -14.14 5.57 29.38
C TRP A 753 -14.74 5.66 30.79
N ALA A 754 -14.02 5.18 31.79
CA ALA A 754 -14.46 5.23 33.19
C ALA A 754 -14.60 6.67 33.72
N LEU A 755 -13.76 7.61 33.28
CA LEU A 755 -13.86 9.02 33.64
C LEU A 755 -15.00 9.75 32.91
N SER A 756 -15.40 9.26 31.73
CA SER A 756 -16.48 9.84 30.92
C SER A 756 -17.89 9.38 31.32
N ASP A 757 -17.99 8.24 32.01
CA ASP A 757 -19.26 7.63 32.40
C ASP A 757 -19.80 8.27 33.71
N GLU A 758 -20.42 9.45 33.60
CA GLU A 758 -21.02 10.17 34.74
C GLU A 758 -22.18 9.41 35.44
N GLU A 759 -22.61 8.24 34.94
CA GLU A 759 -23.67 7.41 35.56
C GLU A 759 -23.16 6.24 36.44
N ASN A 760 -21.84 6.11 36.68
CA ASN A 760 -21.27 5.19 37.69
C ASN A 760 -20.89 5.87 39.02
#